data_AF-S6CTJ6-F1
#
_entry.id   AF-S6CTJ6-F1
#
_cell.length_a   1.000
_cell.length_b   1.000
_cell.length_c   1.000
_cell.angle_alpha   90.00
_cell.angle_beta   90.00
_cell.angle_gamma   90.00
#
_symmetry.space_group_name_H-M   'P 1'
#
loop_
_entity.id
_entity.type
_entity.pdbx_description
1 polymer ?
#
loop_
_entity_poly.entity_id
_entity_poly.type
_entity_poly.pdbx_seq_one_letter_code
_entity_poly.pdbx_strand_id
1 'polypeptide(L)'
;MEIIDKQGRLFGTVNVVDALVVLLVLAVGVAGIALLFGGDGGGGPTGPTETRYVTLDAGVQPEYVVGAVESGDNVTLDGAYEGANVTDTYFTSAGNGTSAVLRVEITHAANTTATVDGEPLRIGRRLGVENDAYILNGTIRGVSTEPDLPTADRRVVLRGTTADGIASEITAGEEIEVAGSRVATVEDVAVYDAQQPGRRTLYLDASLRTYVTSDGVRFGNTRVETDRTLSLPIAGVQFSGTIDRVGGGLERTTESVLTTSVVDADVARQIETGDTYEVAGHPIATVENVTAYDTGNPDRKRVYLGMSVETLGYTDGHQFGSQTLRRGATLPFRTDSYEFTSEIRQLGTADLARTGESVIVRNVVSAETARQIETGDTYEVAGHSIATVEDVIAYETNDPDRKRVHVGLSVETLGYGERTQFGTQPIEDGVTLPFRTDQYDFSGEVTRVGTADLQVTTEAVLVTDVVDAEDARAMQEGDTYDVAGHSIATVEDVIAYDTGNPDRKRVYVGLSVETLGYGEEPRFDTRTVQPGTTLPFRMERYDFSGEVTRVGTADLQVTSQDVLVTDVVETSTAAAVSEGDAYRVSDRTVATVENVAVYGTSNPDRKRVYVGLSVEALGYGERPQFGANNPLEEGVTLPFRTLTYELNGQIVRLDALEQRGQATTRTVTLEMENVVPSRADSVEAGQTETNAGQTIAQVNDVTVQPAVITLTSEDGNIYEREHPVNKDVTLTAALQVREDDRTTRFKGRAVQEGDSITLDLGVTTIRATIVDLDAA
;
A
#
# COMPACT_ATOMS: atom_id res chain seq x y z
N MET A 1 -1.52 77.67 -53.78
CA MET A 1 -1.49 76.81 -52.58
C MET A 1 -2.93 76.55 -52.20
N GLU A 2 -3.39 75.32 -52.40
CA GLU A 2 -4.73 74.87 -52.06
C GLU A 2 -4.89 74.73 -50.54
N ILE A 3 -6.08 75.08 -50.05
CA ILE A 3 -6.37 75.29 -48.62
C ILE A 3 -6.81 73.98 -47.93
N ILE A 4 -6.97 72.86 -48.69
CA ILE A 4 -7.46 71.53 -48.25
C ILE A 4 -6.64 70.41 -48.94
N ASP A 5 -6.22 69.36 -48.21
CA ASP A 5 -5.53 68.19 -48.77
C ASP A 5 -6.44 66.99 -49.08
N LYS A 6 -5.90 65.97 -49.77
CA LYS A 6 -6.62 64.73 -50.17
C LYS A 6 -7.04 63.83 -48.99
N GLN A 7 -6.76 64.26 -47.76
CA GLN A 7 -7.13 63.60 -46.50
C GLN A 7 -8.03 64.50 -45.61
N GLY A 8 -8.69 65.53 -46.18
CA GLY A 8 -9.94 66.11 -45.63
C GLY A 8 -9.78 67.23 -44.59
N ARG A 9 -8.78 68.09 -44.77
CA ARG A 9 -8.12 68.70 -43.63
C ARG A 9 -7.67 70.15 -43.97
N LEU A 10 -8.27 71.19 -43.35
CA LEU A 10 -8.18 72.64 -43.73
C LEU A 10 -7.03 73.40 -43.00
N PHE A 11 -6.29 74.24 -43.74
CA PHE A 11 -4.92 74.75 -43.41
C PHE A 11 -3.93 73.65 -43.03
N GLY A 12 -4.20 72.47 -43.61
CA GLY A 12 -3.28 71.36 -43.62
C GLY A 12 -3.22 70.60 -42.31
N THR A 13 -4.28 70.63 -41.48
CA THR A 13 -5.16 69.46 -41.45
C THR A 13 -6.15 69.32 -40.26
N VAL A 14 -6.90 70.36 -39.89
CA VAL A 14 -8.03 70.23 -38.94
C VAL A 14 -9.23 69.59 -39.65
N ASN A 15 -9.87 68.60 -39.03
CA ASN A 15 -11.04 67.90 -39.58
C ASN A 15 -12.24 68.87 -39.60
N VAL A 16 -12.79 69.09 -40.79
CA VAL A 16 -13.82 70.11 -41.07
C VAL A 16 -15.12 69.90 -40.27
N VAL A 17 -15.33 68.66 -39.80
CA VAL A 17 -16.51 68.24 -39.04
C VAL A 17 -16.57 68.89 -37.65
N ASP A 18 -15.45 69.04 -36.96
CA ASP A 18 -15.43 69.56 -35.59
C ASP A 18 -15.63 71.09 -35.53
N ALA A 19 -15.17 71.79 -36.58
CA ALA A 19 -15.45 73.21 -36.75
C ALA A 19 -16.91 73.48 -37.16
N LEU A 20 -17.56 72.52 -37.84
CA LEU A 20 -18.99 72.59 -38.17
C LEU A 20 -19.88 72.32 -36.96
N VAL A 21 -19.50 71.43 -36.04
CA VAL A 21 -20.26 71.15 -34.80
C VAL A 21 -20.26 72.37 -33.87
N VAL A 22 -19.13 73.07 -33.74
CA VAL A 22 -19.03 74.29 -32.92
C VAL A 22 -19.83 75.46 -33.53
N LEU A 23 -19.98 75.51 -34.86
CA LEU A 23 -20.84 76.49 -35.54
C LEU A 23 -22.33 76.12 -35.51
N LEU A 24 -22.66 74.81 -35.51
CA LEU A 24 -24.03 74.31 -35.43
C LEU A 24 -24.65 74.53 -34.03
N VAL A 25 -23.88 74.33 -32.96
CA VAL A 25 -24.35 74.60 -31.58
C VAL A 25 -24.52 76.10 -31.31
N LEU A 26 -23.71 76.95 -31.95
CA LEU A 26 -23.89 78.41 -31.90
C LEU A 26 -25.05 78.92 -32.80
N ALA A 27 -25.53 78.11 -33.74
CA ALA A 27 -26.59 78.46 -34.68
C ALA A 27 -28.01 78.01 -34.27
N VAL A 28 -28.17 77.04 -33.35
CA VAL A 28 -29.50 76.49 -32.98
C VAL A 28 -30.05 76.94 -31.62
N GLY A 29 -29.27 77.60 -30.75
CA GLY A 29 -29.78 77.95 -29.40
C GLY A 29 -30.32 79.36 -29.16
N VAL A 30 -29.90 80.37 -29.94
CA VAL A 30 -30.04 81.79 -29.50
C VAL A 30 -31.02 82.64 -30.32
N ALA A 31 -31.52 82.23 -31.50
CA ALA A 31 -32.61 82.97 -32.17
C ALA A 31 -33.25 82.23 -33.34
N GLY A 32 -34.54 81.88 -33.21
CA GLY A 32 -35.43 81.47 -34.30
C GLY A 32 -36.17 80.18 -33.95
N ILE A 33 -37.45 80.18 -33.58
CA ILE A 33 -38.58 80.93 -34.14
C ILE A 33 -39.50 81.37 -33.00
N ALA A 34 -39.50 82.67 -32.73
CA ALA A 34 -40.51 83.38 -31.94
C ALA A 34 -41.56 84.06 -32.85
N LEU A 35 -41.91 83.50 -34.02
CA LEU A 35 -42.76 84.23 -34.98
C LEU A 35 -43.51 83.43 -36.06
N LEU A 36 -44.03 82.24 -35.77
CA LEU A 36 -45.07 81.67 -36.61
C LEU A 36 -46.23 81.18 -35.74
N PHE A 37 -47.39 81.80 -35.97
CA PHE A 37 -48.69 81.65 -35.29
C PHE A 37 -48.97 82.56 -34.08
N GLY A 38 -48.98 83.88 -34.35
CA GLY A 38 -50.08 84.70 -33.84
C GLY A 38 -51.30 84.48 -34.73
N GLY A 39 -52.37 83.90 -34.17
CA GLY A 39 -53.62 83.61 -34.86
C GLY A 39 -54.70 83.10 -33.89
N ASP A 40 -55.25 84.02 -33.11
CA ASP A 40 -56.57 84.04 -32.45
C ASP A 40 -57.13 82.75 -31.81
N GLY A 41 -57.01 82.69 -30.47
CA GLY A 41 -57.89 81.91 -29.57
C GLY A 41 -57.20 81.44 -28.29
N GLY A 42 -57.66 81.88 -27.10
CA GLY A 42 -57.42 81.16 -25.83
C GLY A 42 -56.50 81.80 -24.76
N GLY A 43 -57.02 82.72 -23.94
CA GLY A 43 -56.91 82.65 -22.46
C GLY A 43 -55.58 82.72 -21.66
N GLY A 44 -54.41 83.04 -22.21
CA GLY A 44 -53.16 83.14 -21.40
C GLY A 44 -53.05 84.39 -20.49
N PRO A 45 -52.46 84.31 -19.28
CA PRO A 45 -52.34 85.45 -18.36
C PRO A 45 -51.37 86.54 -18.88
N THR A 46 -51.82 87.80 -18.89
CA THR A 46 -51.00 88.97 -19.25
C THR A 46 -50.36 89.59 -17.98
N GLY A 47 -49.16 89.12 -17.61
CA GLY A 47 -48.40 89.60 -16.43
C GLY A 47 -47.20 88.70 -16.10
N PRO A 48 -46.41 88.99 -15.04
CA PRO A 48 -45.38 88.05 -14.58
C PRO A 48 -46.05 86.73 -14.19
N THR A 49 -45.47 85.61 -14.63
CA THR A 49 -45.98 84.26 -14.37
C THR A 49 -45.09 83.51 -13.40
N GLU A 50 -45.68 82.54 -12.71
CA GLU A 50 -45.00 81.52 -11.90
C GLU A 50 -45.29 80.14 -12.46
N THR A 51 -44.31 79.24 -12.36
CA THR A 51 -44.44 77.85 -12.80
C THR A 51 -44.61 76.93 -11.60
N ARG A 52 -45.54 75.99 -11.70
CA ARG A 52 -45.74 74.89 -10.76
C ARG A 52 -45.78 73.58 -11.51
N TYR A 53 -45.32 72.52 -10.85
CA TYR A 53 -45.31 71.19 -11.42
C TYR A 53 -46.22 70.26 -10.62
N VAL A 54 -47.13 69.59 -11.30
CA VAL A 54 -48.09 68.66 -10.69
C VAL A 54 -47.64 67.25 -10.98
N THR A 55 -47.53 66.42 -9.95
CA THR A 55 -47.37 64.98 -10.16
C THR A 55 -48.73 64.33 -10.25
N LEU A 56 -49.00 63.70 -11.39
CA LEU A 56 -50.22 62.97 -11.69
C LEU A 56 -49.95 61.48 -11.71
N ASP A 57 -50.64 60.74 -10.85
CA ASP A 57 -50.66 59.27 -10.88
C ASP A 57 -51.87 58.81 -11.69
N ALA A 58 -51.61 58.37 -12.91
CA ALA A 58 -52.61 57.88 -13.85
C ALA A 58 -53.04 56.43 -13.60
N GLY A 59 -52.48 55.78 -12.57
CA GLY A 59 -52.71 54.38 -12.30
C GLY A 59 -52.24 53.47 -13.44
N VAL A 60 -52.84 52.29 -13.53
CA VAL A 60 -52.54 51.29 -14.58
C VAL A 60 -53.26 51.67 -15.86
N GLN A 61 -52.50 51.85 -16.93
CA GLN A 61 -52.95 52.21 -18.26
C GLN A 61 -52.57 51.13 -19.28
N PRO A 62 -53.30 50.99 -20.40
CA PRO A 62 -52.88 50.15 -21.52
C PRO A 62 -51.55 50.63 -22.10
N GLU A 63 -50.70 49.70 -22.52
CA GLU A 63 -49.34 50.01 -23.00
C GLU A 63 -49.34 50.97 -24.20
N TYR A 64 -50.29 50.83 -25.13
CA TYR A 64 -50.41 51.73 -26.29
C TYR A 64 -50.79 53.17 -25.91
N VAL A 65 -51.39 53.39 -24.74
CA VAL A 65 -51.68 54.74 -24.22
C VAL A 65 -50.40 55.32 -23.62
N VAL A 66 -49.70 54.55 -22.77
CA VAL A 66 -48.48 55.00 -22.11
C VAL A 66 -47.34 55.23 -23.10
N GLY A 67 -47.19 54.36 -24.10
CA GLY A 67 -46.18 54.51 -25.16
C GLY A 67 -46.43 55.69 -26.10
N ALA A 68 -47.59 56.35 -26.02
CA ALA A 68 -47.87 57.59 -26.72
C ALA A 68 -47.57 58.85 -25.86
N VAL A 69 -47.25 58.68 -24.58
CA VAL A 69 -46.93 59.78 -23.66
C VAL A 69 -45.42 60.02 -23.67
N GLU A 70 -44.99 61.19 -24.09
CA GLU A 70 -43.59 61.60 -24.15
C GLU A 70 -43.33 62.82 -23.27
N SER A 71 -42.10 62.93 -22.73
CA SER A 71 -41.67 64.20 -22.11
C SER A 71 -41.52 65.26 -23.20
N GLY A 72 -42.09 66.43 -22.96
CA GLY A 72 -42.25 67.51 -23.94
C GLY A 72 -43.65 67.60 -24.57
N ASP A 73 -44.54 66.63 -24.31
CA ASP A 73 -45.91 66.68 -24.80
C ASP A 73 -46.65 67.92 -24.31
N ASN A 74 -47.26 68.67 -25.24
CA ASN A 74 -48.21 69.72 -24.91
C ASN A 74 -49.60 69.10 -24.71
N VAL A 75 -50.21 69.35 -23.55
CA VAL A 75 -51.46 68.73 -23.13
C VAL A 75 -52.45 69.77 -22.61
N THR A 76 -53.72 69.44 -22.74
CA THR A 76 -54.84 70.17 -22.13
C THR A 76 -55.28 69.45 -20.85
N LEU A 77 -55.47 70.21 -19.76
CA LEU A 77 -55.94 69.67 -18.49
C LEU A 77 -57.43 69.96 -18.27
N ASP A 78 -58.21 68.92 -17.96
CA ASP A 78 -59.68 68.96 -17.78
C ASP A 78 -60.45 69.65 -18.95
N GLY A 79 -59.88 69.70 -20.16
CA GLY A 79 -60.43 70.44 -21.30
C GLY A 79 -60.49 71.97 -21.10
N ALA A 80 -59.89 72.50 -20.02
CA ALA A 80 -60.04 73.89 -19.58
C ALA A 80 -58.72 74.66 -19.48
N TYR A 81 -57.61 73.97 -19.20
CA TYR A 81 -56.28 74.58 -19.14
C TYR A 81 -55.44 74.12 -20.33
N GLU A 82 -55.27 74.99 -21.32
CA GLU A 82 -54.47 74.74 -22.52
C GLU A 82 -53.00 75.12 -22.30
N GLY A 83 -52.08 74.41 -22.95
CA GLY A 83 -50.66 74.75 -22.96
C GLY A 83 -49.85 74.24 -21.77
N ALA A 84 -50.32 73.22 -21.05
CA ALA A 84 -49.51 72.50 -20.07
C ALA A 84 -48.49 71.58 -20.78
N ASN A 85 -47.32 71.34 -20.17
CA ASN A 85 -46.31 70.46 -20.75
C ASN A 85 -46.03 69.27 -19.83
N VAL A 86 -46.00 68.06 -20.37
CA VAL A 86 -45.41 66.91 -19.66
C VAL A 86 -43.90 67.14 -19.59
N THR A 87 -43.33 67.15 -18.40
CA THR A 87 -41.91 67.49 -18.16
C THR A 87 -41.06 66.29 -17.77
N ASP A 88 -41.67 65.29 -17.14
CA ASP A 88 -41.01 64.04 -16.81
C ASP A 88 -42.05 62.92 -16.67
N THR A 89 -41.65 61.70 -16.94
CA THR A 89 -42.50 60.51 -16.89
C THR A 89 -41.81 59.39 -16.11
N TYR A 90 -42.60 58.62 -15.38
CA TYR A 90 -42.15 57.44 -14.67
C TYR A 90 -43.13 56.31 -14.92
N PHE A 91 -42.67 55.32 -15.69
CA PHE A 91 -43.45 54.15 -16.08
C PHE A 91 -42.90 52.91 -15.38
N THR A 92 -43.78 52.04 -14.91
CA THR A 92 -43.41 50.75 -14.31
C THR A 92 -44.42 49.69 -14.68
N SER A 93 -43.99 48.43 -14.73
CA SER A 93 -44.91 47.33 -15.03
C SER A 93 -45.91 47.12 -13.89
N ALA A 94 -47.19 46.90 -14.22
CA ALA A 94 -48.25 46.66 -13.24
C ALA A 94 -49.29 45.66 -13.78
N GLY A 95 -49.08 44.37 -13.52
CA GLY A 95 -50.01 43.31 -13.91
C GLY A 95 -50.13 43.19 -15.42
N ASN A 96 -51.31 43.51 -15.97
CA ASN A 96 -51.62 43.48 -17.40
C ASN A 96 -51.52 44.85 -18.10
N GLY A 97 -50.92 45.85 -17.45
CA GLY A 97 -50.69 47.18 -18.02
C GLY A 97 -49.47 47.88 -17.41
N THR A 98 -49.38 49.18 -17.65
CA THR A 98 -48.26 50.01 -17.21
C THR A 98 -48.76 51.07 -16.24
N SER A 99 -48.16 51.14 -15.04
CA SER A 99 -48.42 52.20 -14.09
C SER A 99 -47.72 53.47 -14.55
N ALA A 100 -48.46 54.56 -14.71
CA ALA A 100 -47.93 55.83 -15.22
C ALA A 100 -48.01 56.96 -14.18
N VAL A 101 -46.87 57.59 -13.93
CA VAL A 101 -46.75 58.81 -13.13
C VAL A 101 -46.15 59.90 -14.02
N LEU A 102 -46.82 61.04 -14.12
CA LEU A 102 -46.42 62.15 -14.99
C LEU A 102 -46.11 63.38 -14.14
N ARG A 103 -45.12 64.16 -14.56
CA ARG A 103 -44.96 65.55 -14.12
C ARG A 103 -45.50 66.47 -15.19
N VAL A 104 -46.44 67.34 -14.81
CA VAL A 104 -47.02 68.33 -15.72
C VAL A 104 -46.70 69.74 -15.23
N GLU A 105 -46.12 70.54 -16.12
CA GLU A 105 -45.86 71.96 -15.96
C GLU A 105 -47.15 72.77 -16.14
N ILE A 106 -47.43 73.64 -15.17
CA ILE A 106 -48.55 74.57 -15.19
C ILE A 106 -48.00 75.97 -14.89
N THR A 107 -48.21 76.88 -15.84
CA THR A 107 -47.89 78.30 -15.70
C THR A 107 -49.12 79.09 -15.24
N HIS A 108 -49.00 79.86 -14.16
CA HIS A 108 -50.07 80.71 -13.64
C HIS A 108 -49.60 82.15 -13.41
N ALA A 109 -50.52 83.09 -13.24
CA ALA A 109 -50.15 84.47 -12.89
C ALA A 109 -49.44 84.51 -11.53
N ALA A 110 -48.32 85.23 -11.43
CA ALA A 110 -47.51 85.32 -10.21
C ALA A 110 -48.35 85.83 -9.01
N ASN A 111 -48.04 85.35 -7.80
CA ASN A 111 -48.78 85.63 -6.56
C ASN A 111 -50.27 85.19 -6.56
N THR A 112 -50.70 84.37 -7.51
CA THR A 112 -52.03 83.72 -7.47
C THR A 112 -51.89 82.23 -7.15
N THR A 113 -52.99 81.58 -6.75
CA THR A 113 -52.99 80.12 -6.57
C THR A 113 -53.14 79.46 -7.93
N ALA A 114 -52.27 78.50 -8.24
CA ALA A 114 -52.41 77.68 -9.44
C ALA A 114 -53.75 76.91 -9.43
N THR A 115 -54.55 77.09 -10.47
CA THR A 115 -55.87 76.47 -10.63
C THR A 115 -56.04 75.88 -12.03
N VAL A 116 -56.74 74.75 -12.14
CA VAL A 116 -57.26 74.18 -13.39
C VAL A 116 -58.78 74.16 -13.27
N ASP A 117 -59.50 74.67 -14.28
CA ASP A 117 -60.95 74.90 -14.26
C ASP A 117 -61.44 75.69 -13.02
N GLY A 118 -60.68 76.71 -12.61
CA GLY A 118 -60.99 77.54 -11.43
C GLY A 118 -60.79 76.87 -10.06
N GLU A 119 -60.49 75.58 -10.02
CA GLU A 119 -60.24 74.82 -8.79
C GLU A 119 -58.74 74.73 -8.46
N PRO A 120 -58.31 74.88 -7.19
CA PRO A 120 -56.91 74.74 -6.78
C PRO A 120 -56.33 73.34 -7.01
N LEU A 121 -55.03 73.27 -7.30
CA LEU A 121 -54.27 72.02 -7.43
C LEU A 121 -54.02 71.40 -6.03
N ARG A 122 -54.89 70.48 -5.61
CA ARG A 122 -54.80 69.79 -4.31
C ARG A 122 -54.54 68.30 -4.49
N ILE A 123 -53.72 67.73 -3.60
CA ILE A 123 -53.50 66.28 -3.53
C ILE A 123 -54.83 65.55 -3.41
N GLY A 124 -55.01 64.48 -4.20
CA GLY A 124 -56.23 63.68 -4.26
C GLY A 124 -57.26 64.13 -5.31
N ARG A 125 -57.12 65.33 -5.89
CA ARG A 125 -57.94 65.75 -7.04
C ARG A 125 -57.56 64.94 -8.28
N ARG A 126 -58.53 64.60 -9.12
CA ARG A 126 -58.30 64.00 -10.44
C ARG A 126 -58.29 65.08 -11.50
N LEU A 127 -57.37 64.98 -12.45
CA LEU A 127 -57.27 65.80 -13.65
C LEU A 127 -57.26 64.90 -14.88
N GLY A 128 -58.06 65.22 -15.88
CA GLY A 128 -57.92 64.70 -17.24
C GLY A 128 -56.72 65.35 -17.91
N VAL A 129 -55.95 64.55 -18.64
CA VAL A 129 -54.81 64.98 -19.46
C VAL A 129 -55.06 64.48 -20.87
N GLU A 130 -55.16 65.40 -21.83
CA GLU A 130 -55.49 65.06 -23.21
C GLU A 130 -54.67 65.86 -24.23
N ASN A 131 -54.37 65.21 -25.34
CA ASN A 131 -53.89 65.81 -26.58
C ASN A 131 -54.45 65.01 -27.78
N ASP A 132 -53.99 65.31 -28.99
CA ASP A 132 -54.46 64.60 -30.20
C ASP A 132 -54.10 63.10 -30.22
N ALA A 133 -53.14 62.66 -29.41
CA ALA A 133 -52.63 61.29 -29.39
C ALA A 133 -53.25 60.42 -28.29
N TYR A 134 -53.57 60.97 -27.12
CA TYR A 134 -54.11 60.22 -25.98
C TYR A 134 -55.00 61.04 -25.05
N ILE A 135 -55.79 60.32 -24.25
CA ILE A 135 -56.57 60.84 -23.13
C ILE A 135 -56.34 59.92 -21.92
N LEU A 136 -55.94 60.49 -20.78
CA LEU A 136 -55.79 59.76 -19.52
C LEU A 136 -56.28 60.59 -18.33
N ASN A 137 -56.54 59.92 -17.20
CA ASN A 137 -56.93 60.58 -15.96
C ASN A 137 -55.89 60.33 -14.88
N GLY A 138 -55.36 61.40 -14.30
CA GLY A 138 -54.35 61.36 -13.24
C GLY A 138 -54.87 61.90 -11.92
N THR A 139 -54.53 61.25 -10.81
CA THR A 139 -54.76 61.79 -9.46
C THR A 139 -53.55 62.58 -9.01
N ILE A 140 -53.74 63.82 -8.55
CA ILE A 140 -52.66 64.66 -8.03
C ILE A 140 -52.06 64.01 -6.79
N ARG A 141 -50.77 63.64 -6.86
CA ARG A 141 -49.98 63.10 -5.73
C ARG A 141 -49.10 64.13 -5.07
N GLY A 142 -48.76 65.21 -5.79
CA GLY A 142 -47.91 66.28 -5.26
C GLY A 142 -47.94 67.51 -6.15
N VAL A 143 -47.59 68.65 -5.56
CA VAL A 143 -47.36 69.93 -6.26
C VAL A 143 -45.97 70.42 -5.86
N SER A 144 -45.11 70.67 -6.84
CA SER A 144 -43.69 70.99 -6.69
C SER A 144 -43.31 72.25 -7.46
N THR A 145 -42.09 72.72 -7.24
CA THR A 145 -41.39 73.73 -8.06
C THR A 145 -40.29 73.12 -8.93
N GLU A 146 -40.11 71.80 -8.88
CA GLU A 146 -39.11 71.06 -9.66
C GLU A 146 -39.76 70.35 -10.87
N PRO A 147 -39.16 70.45 -12.08
CA PRO A 147 -39.69 69.83 -13.30
C PRO A 147 -39.50 68.32 -13.35
N ASP A 148 -38.54 67.77 -12.61
CA ASP A 148 -38.26 66.33 -12.61
C ASP A 148 -39.06 65.60 -11.53
N LEU A 149 -39.44 64.35 -11.77
CA LEU A 149 -39.97 63.47 -10.73
C LEU A 149 -38.84 63.11 -9.74
N PRO A 150 -39.13 63.02 -8.43
CA PRO A 150 -38.14 62.61 -7.43
C PRO A 150 -37.84 61.11 -7.57
N THR A 151 -37.01 60.77 -8.55
CA THR A 151 -36.57 59.40 -8.84
C THR A 151 -35.17 59.15 -8.30
N ALA A 152 -34.87 57.90 -7.95
CA ALA A 152 -33.56 57.48 -7.47
C ALA A 152 -33.28 56.04 -7.89
N ASP A 153 -32.02 55.71 -8.17
CA ASP A 153 -31.62 54.32 -8.40
C ASP A 153 -31.43 53.59 -7.07
N ARG A 154 -32.06 52.42 -6.94
CA ARG A 154 -31.98 51.57 -5.76
C ARG A 154 -31.58 50.17 -6.19
N ARG A 155 -30.36 49.77 -5.82
CA ARG A 155 -29.87 48.41 -6.01
C ARG A 155 -30.58 47.43 -5.06
N VAL A 156 -31.00 46.28 -5.57
CA VAL A 156 -31.65 45.20 -4.81
C VAL A 156 -31.16 43.84 -5.31
N VAL A 157 -31.24 42.83 -4.45
CA VAL A 157 -31.13 41.43 -4.87
C VAL A 157 -32.52 40.79 -4.84
N LEU A 158 -33.00 40.35 -6.00
CA LEU A 158 -34.28 39.68 -6.18
C LEU A 158 -34.07 38.18 -6.31
N ARG A 159 -34.81 37.40 -5.53
CA ARG A 159 -34.87 35.94 -5.63
C ARG A 159 -36.20 35.49 -6.21
N GLY A 160 -36.17 34.69 -7.27
CA GLY A 160 -37.38 34.12 -7.88
C GLY A 160 -37.10 32.81 -8.59
N THR A 161 -38.13 32.23 -9.21
CA THR A 161 -37.98 31.01 -10.02
C THR A 161 -38.52 31.21 -11.42
N THR A 162 -37.74 30.89 -12.44
CA THR A 162 -38.11 31.03 -13.85
C THR A 162 -37.90 29.72 -14.62
N ALA A 163 -38.32 29.68 -15.88
CA ALA A 163 -38.06 28.55 -16.78
C ALA A 163 -36.61 28.59 -17.26
N ASP A 164 -36.02 27.42 -17.54
CA ASP A 164 -34.62 27.29 -17.94
C ASP A 164 -34.22 28.17 -19.13
N GLY A 165 -35.00 28.13 -20.22
CA GLY A 165 -34.73 28.96 -21.40
C GLY A 165 -34.74 30.46 -21.13
N ILE A 166 -35.57 30.92 -20.18
CA ILE A 166 -35.58 32.33 -19.75
C ILE A 166 -34.33 32.63 -18.92
N ALA A 167 -33.94 31.73 -17.99
CA ALA A 167 -32.77 31.95 -17.14
C ALA A 167 -31.48 32.08 -17.96
N SER A 168 -31.35 31.35 -19.07
CA SER A 168 -30.18 31.41 -19.97
C SER A 168 -30.11 32.66 -20.84
N GLU A 169 -31.22 33.41 -20.97
CA GLU A 169 -31.26 34.63 -21.79
C GLU A 169 -30.85 35.89 -20.99
N ILE A 170 -30.88 35.82 -19.66
CA ILE A 170 -30.59 36.96 -18.79
C ILE A 170 -29.09 37.17 -18.71
N THR A 171 -28.65 38.39 -19.01
CA THR A 171 -27.23 38.73 -18.99
C THR A 171 -26.97 39.95 -18.11
N ALA A 172 -25.80 39.98 -17.44
CA ALA A 172 -25.38 41.19 -16.74
C ALA A 172 -25.21 42.36 -17.72
N GLY A 173 -25.63 43.55 -17.31
CA GLY A 173 -25.70 44.76 -18.14
C GLY A 173 -26.99 44.92 -18.93
N GLU A 174 -27.93 43.97 -18.89
CA GLU A 174 -29.24 44.09 -19.54
C GLU A 174 -30.05 45.26 -18.94
N GLU A 175 -30.52 46.17 -19.80
CA GLU A 175 -31.45 47.23 -19.42
C GLU A 175 -32.89 46.77 -19.64
N ILE A 176 -33.71 46.89 -18.58
CA ILE A 176 -35.12 46.56 -18.59
C ILE A 176 -35.89 47.85 -18.81
N GLU A 177 -36.64 47.91 -19.91
CA GLU A 177 -37.45 49.06 -20.30
C GLU A 177 -38.95 48.78 -20.20
N VAL A 178 -39.72 49.82 -19.91
CA VAL A 178 -41.19 49.81 -19.97
C VAL A 178 -41.63 51.07 -20.70
N ALA A 179 -42.36 50.92 -21.80
CA ALA A 179 -42.80 52.03 -22.67
C ALA A 179 -41.62 52.96 -23.06
N GLY A 180 -40.48 52.38 -23.45
CA GLY A 180 -39.28 53.10 -23.88
C GLY A 180 -38.50 53.80 -22.75
N SER A 181 -38.89 53.60 -21.49
CA SER A 181 -38.18 54.14 -20.32
C SER A 181 -37.48 53.03 -19.55
N ARG A 182 -36.17 53.19 -19.28
CA ARG A 182 -35.41 52.27 -18.41
C ARG A 182 -35.96 52.27 -16.99
N VAL A 183 -36.41 51.09 -16.54
CA VAL A 183 -36.94 50.87 -15.19
C VAL A 183 -35.96 50.11 -14.31
N ALA A 184 -35.08 49.30 -14.87
CA ALA A 184 -34.04 48.61 -14.13
C ALA A 184 -32.83 48.29 -15.01
N THR A 185 -31.67 48.09 -14.40
CA THR A 185 -30.49 47.50 -15.03
C THR A 185 -30.11 46.25 -14.25
N VAL A 186 -29.88 45.13 -14.94
CA VAL A 186 -29.35 43.90 -14.35
C VAL A 186 -27.85 44.10 -14.13
N GLU A 187 -27.42 44.16 -12.88
CA GLU A 187 -26.01 44.36 -12.51
C GLU A 187 -25.25 43.03 -12.49
N ASP A 188 -25.87 41.97 -11.97
CA ASP A 188 -25.31 40.62 -11.89
C ASP A 188 -26.45 39.59 -11.78
N VAL A 189 -26.19 38.37 -12.19
CA VAL A 189 -27.16 37.27 -12.20
C VAL A 189 -26.51 35.96 -11.76
N ALA A 190 -27.09 35.32 -10.75
CA ALA A 190 -26.73 33.96 -10.38
C ALA A 190 -27.92 33.02 -10.56
N VAL A 191 -27.64 31.88 -11.20
CA VAL A 191 -28.65 30.88 -11.56
C VAL A 191 -28.29 29.57 -10.89
N TYR A 192 -29.25 28.99 -10.18
CA TYR A 192 -29.11 27.68 -9.52
C TYR A 192 -30.31 26.80 -9.84
N ASP A 193 -30.19 25.51 -9.60
CA ASP A 193 -31.30 24.59 -9.78
C ASP A 193 -32.45 24.88 -8.80
N ALA A 194 -33.67 24.85 -9.30
CA ALA A 194 -34.86 24.87 -8.47
C ALA A 194 -35.26 23.44 -8.08
N GLN A 195 -36.07 23.32 -7.02
CA GLN A 195 -36.65 22.02 -6.63
C GLN A 195 -37.58 21.44 -7.72
N GLN A 196 -38.12 22.30 -8.59
CA GLN A 196 -39.01 21.90 -9.68
C GLN A 196 -38.20 21.65 -10.97
N PRO A 197 -38.31 20.45 -11.59
CA PRO A 197 -37.64 20.17 -12.86
C PRO A 197 -37.99 21.19 -13.95
N GLY A 198 -37.01 21.54 -14.78
CA GLY A 198 -37.16 22.54 -15.86
C GLY A 198 -37.28 24.00 -15.38
N ARG A 199 -37.13 24.24 -14.07
CA ARG A 199 -37.10 25.59 -13.49
C ARG A 199 -35.76 25.86 -12.82
N ARG A 200 -35.39 27.14 -12.81
CA ARG A 200 -34.17 27.63 -12.16
C ARG A 200 -34.52 28.66 -11.10
N THR A 201 -33.76 28.67 -10.01
CA THR A 201 -33.77 29.74 -9.01
C THR A 201 -32.85 30.83 -9.49
N LEU A 202 -33.40 32.03 -9.67
CA LEU A 202 -32.68 33.21 -10.13
C LEU A 202 -32.44 34.13 -8.94
N TYR A 203 -31.18 34.56 -8.78
CA TYR A 203 -30.79 35.68 -7.94
C TYR A 203 -30.32 36.81 -8.84
N LEU A 204 -31.13 37.86 -8.91
CA LEU A 204 -30.92 39.00 -9.78
C LEU A 204 -30.51 40.21 -8.95
N ASP A 205 -29.29 40.66 -9.12
CA ASP A 205 -28.85 41.96 -8.62
C ASP A 205 -29.24 43.02 -9.64
N ALA A 206 -30.15 43.91 -9.25
CA ALA A 206 -30.75 44.88 -10.15
C ALA A 206 -30.72 46.29 -9.54
N SER A 207 -30.29 47.27 -10.33
CA SER A 207 -30.44 48.70 -10.04
C SER A 207 -31.81 49.16 -10.55
N LEU A 208 -32.77 49.32 -9.65
CA LEU A 208 -34.13 49.77 -9.98
C LEU A 208 -34.20 51.30 -10.03
N ARG A 209 -34.79 51.87 -11.08
CA ARG A 209 -35.22 53.27 -11.07
C ARG A 209 -36.50 53.37 -10.24
N THR A 210 -36.41 54.01 -9.08
CA THR A 210 -37.50 54.09 -8.10
C THR A 210 -38.09 55.49 -8.00
N TYR A 211 -39.30 55.59 -7.47
CA TYR A 211 -40.01 56.84 -7.19
C TYR A 211 -40.06 57.09 -5.68
N VAL A 212 -39.61 58.27 -5.25
CA VAL A 212 -39.57 58.66 -3.83
C VAL A 212 -40.89 59.31 -3.42
N THR A 213 -41.52 58.74 -2.41
CA THR A 213 -42.76 59.22 -1.82
C THR A 213 -42.57 59.59 -0.35
N SER A 214 -43.52 60.29 0.24
CA SER A 214 -43.48 60.65 1.67
C SER A 214 -43.46 59.42 2.60
N ASP A 215 -43.92 58.26 2.13
CA ASP A 215 -43.98 57.02 2.90
C ASP A 215 -42.89 55.99 2.52
N GLY A 216 -41.91 56.37 1.68
CA GLY A 216 -40.73 55.57 1.35
C GLY A 216 -40.37 55.57 -0.14
N VAL A 217 -39.38 54.73 -0.49
CA VAL A 217 -38.93 54.49 -1.87
C VAL A 217 -39.77 53.36 -2.47
N ARG A 218 -40.31 53.58 -3.67
CA ARG A 218 -41.23 52.64 -4.34
C ARG A 218 -40.77 52.31 -5.75
N PHE A 219 -41.03 51.08 -6.18
CA PHE A 219 -40.98 50.67 -7.57
C PHE A 219 -42.41 50.30 -7.99
N GLY A 220 -43.00 51.11 -8.86
CA GLY A 220 -44.46 51.10 -9.10
C GLY A 220 -45.23 51.23 -7.79
N ASN A 221 -46.08 50.26 -7.48
CA ASN A 221 -46.88 50.24 -6.25
C ASN A 221 -46.19 49.52 -5.07
N THR A 222 -45.02 48.92 -5.27
CA THR A 222 -44.31 48.12 -4.26
C THR A 222 -43.26 48.95 -3.53
N ARG A 223 -43.21 48.90 -2.19
CA ARG A 223 -42.10 49.49 -1.42
C ARG A 223 -40.84 48.64 -1.59
N VAL A 224 -39.70 49.31 -1.75
CA VAL A 224 -38.40 48.65 -1.92
C VAL A 224 -37.82 48.29 -0.55
N GLU A 225 -38.36 47.21 0.03
CA GLU A 225 -38.03 46.64 1.33
C GLU A 225 -37.85 45.12 1.18
N THR A 226 -37.09 44.48 2.08
CA THR A 226 -36.93 43.01 2.07
C THR A 226 -38.27 42.29 2.22
N ASP A 227 -38.34 41.05 1.74
CA ASP A 227 -39.53 40.19 1.75
C ASP A 227 -40.73 40.71 0.92
N ARG A 228 -40.54 41.77 0.12
CA ARG A 228 -41.54 42.26 -0.84
C ARG A 228 -41.32 41.66 -2.22
N THR A 229 -42.41 41.30 -2.89
CA THR A 229 -42.36 40.80 -4.28
C THR A 229 -42.48 41.93 -5.28
N LEU A 230 -41.64 41.90 -6.30
CA LEU A 230 -41.58 42.86 -7.39
C LEU A 230 -41.61 42.11 -8.72
N SER A 231 -42.22 42.71 -9.75
CA SER A 231 -42.31 42.13 -11.08
C SER A 231 -41.52 42.97 -12.09
N LEU A 232 -40.67 42.30 -12.87
CA LEU A 232 -39.87 42.88 -13.95
C LEU A 232 -40.18 42.16 -15.27
N PRO A 233 -40.36 42.88 -16.39
CA PRO A 233 -40.47 42.27 -17.71
C PRO A 233 -39.06 41.91 -18.22
N ILE A 234 -38.61 40.69 -17.94
CA ILE A 234 -37.28 40.19 -18.31
C ILE A 234 -37.44 39.18 -19.44
N ALA A 235 -36.64 39.29 -20.51
CA ALA A 235 -36.69 38.38 -21.66
C ALA A 235 -38.12 38.17 -22.22
N GLY A 236 -38.92 39.23 -22.26
CA GLY A 236 -40.30 39.20 -22.77
C GLY A 236 -41.33 38.53 -21.84
N VAL A 237 -40.96 38.14 -20.62
CA VAL A 237 -41.87 37.54 -19.62
C VAL A 237 -41.86 38.31 -18.29
N GLN A 238 -42.94 38.20 -17.53
CA GLN A 238 -43.04 38.81 -16.20
C GLN A 238 -42.32 37.93 -15.16
N PHE A 239 -41.08 38.29 -14.81
CA PHE A 239 -40.36 37.70 -13.70
C PHE A 239 -40.83 38.31 -12.38
N SER A 240 -41.33 37.48 -11.46
CA SER A 240 -41.68 37.90 -10.11
C SER A 240 -40.64 37.40 -9.11
N GLY A 241 -39.94 38.33 -8.46
CA GLY A 241 -38.90 38.06 -7.48
C GLY A 241 -39.20 38.70 -6.13
N THR A 242 -38.81 38.04 -5.05
CA THR A 242 -38.83 38.59 -3.69
C THR A 242 -37.53 39.32 -3.43
N ILE A 243 -37.59 40.51 -2.81
CA ILE A 243 -36.41 41.29 -2.44
C ILE A 243 -35.75 40.60 -1.24
N ASP A 244 -34.62 39.93 -1.47
CA ASP A 244 -33.81 39.32 -0.41
C ASP A 244 -32.93 40.38 0.28
N ARG A 245 -32.49 41.40 -0.47
CA ARG A 245 -31.62 42.47 0.03
C ARG A 245 -31.91 43.81 -0.65
N VAL A 246 -31.79 44.89 0.12
CA VAL A 246 -31.79 46.26 -0.40
C VAL A 246 -30.39 46.89 -0.22
N GLY A 247 -29.74 47.22 -1.33
CA GLY A 247 -28.36 47.69 -1.42
C GLY A 247 -27.33 46.54 -1.45
N GLY A 248 -26.12 46.83 -1.96
CA GLY A 248 -25.11 45.80 -2.22
C GLY A 248 -25.46 44.92 -3.42
N GLY A 249 -24.65 43.89 -3.68
CA GLY A 249 -24.88 42.94 -4.78
C GLY A 249 -24.90 41.49 -4.31
N LEU A 250 -24.64 40.56 -5.24
CA LEU A 250 -24.64 39.11 -4.99
C LEU A 250 -23.48 38.60 -4.12
N GLU A 251 -22.44 39.40 -3.89
CA GLU A 251 -21.27 39.01 -3.07
C GLU A 251 -20.78 37.59 -3.38
N ARG A 252 -20.61 37.29 -4.68
CA ARG A 252 -20.18 35.98 -5.16
C ARG A 252 -18.79 35.64 -4.65
N THR A 253 -18.65 34.47 -4.03
CA THR A 253 -17.36 33.90 -3.63
C THR A 253 -17.27 32.46 -4.11
N THR A 254 -16.06 32.01 -4.41
CA THR A 254 -15.79 30.59 -4.63
C THR A 254 -15.37 29.97 -3.31
N GLU A 255 -16.13 28.99 -2.84
CA GLU A 255 -15.80 28.22 -1.64
C GLU A 255 -15.24 26.86 -2.04
N SER A 256 -14.07 26.53 -1.52
CA SER A 256 -13.52 25.18 -1.66
C SER A 256 -14.15 24.25 -0.62
N VAL A 257 -14.65 23.10 -1.07
CA VAL A 257 -15.27 22.10 -0.21
C VAL A 257 -14.70 20.71 -0.48
N LEU A 258 -14.58 19.93 0.58
CA LEU A 258 -14.30 18.51 0.50
C LEU A 258 -15.59 17.74 0.75
N THR A 259 -15.97 16.89 -0.19
CA THR A 259 -17.23 16.13 -0.14
C THR A 259 -17.00 14.64 -0.35
N THR A 260 -17.97 13.82 0.05
CA THR A 260 -17.97 12.38 -0.24
C THR A 260 -19.32 11.91 -0.72
N SER A 261 -19.33 10.91 -1.58
CA SER A 261 -20.56 10.21 -2.00
C SER A 261 -20.29 8.73 -2.24
N VAL A 262 -21.35 7.95 -2.36
CA VAL A 262 -21.28 6.57 -2.88
C VAL A 262 -22.06 6.55 -4.19
N VAL A 263 -21.36 6.43 -5.30
CA VAL A 263 -21.90 6.47 -6.65
C VAL A 263 -21.78 5.09 -7.31
N ASP A 264 -22.40 4.91 -8.47
CA ASP A 264 -22.24 3.70 -9.27
C ASP A 264 -20.82 3.65 -9.87
N ALA A 265 -20.29 2.45 -10.09
CA ALA A 265 -18.94 2.25 -10.60
C ALA A 265 -18.70 2.91 -11.98
N ASP A 266 -19.73 2.94 -12.82
CA ASP A 266 -19.69 3.69 -14.10
C ASP A 266 -19.55 5.20 -13.87
N VAL A 267 -20.29 5.76 -12.91
CA VAL A 267 -20.21 7.19 -12.57
C VAL A 267 -18.84 7.50 -11.99
N ALA A 268 -18.33 6.69 -11.06
CA ALA A 268 -17.01 6.91 -10.46
C ALA A 268 -15.88 6.96 -11.51
N ARG A 269 -15.96 6.12 -12.56
CA ARG A 269 -15.00 6.11 -13.69
C ARG A 269 -15.10 7.33 -14.60
N GLN A 270 -16.23 8.02 -14.60
CA GLN A 270 -16.46 9.18 -15.47
C GLN A 270 -16.10 10.50 -14.80
N ILE A 271 -15.98 10.54 -13.46
CA ILE A 271 -15.64 11.77 -12.75
C ILE A 271 -14.17 12.08 -13.00
N GLU A 272 -13.91 13.20 -13.64
CA GLU A 272 -12.56 13.69 -13.91
C GLU A 272 -12.29 15.03 -13.19
N THR A 273 -11.02 15.31 -12.95
CA THR A 273 -10.61 16.64 -12.47
C THR A 273 -10.83 17.66 -13.59
N GLY A 274 -11.51 18.76 -13.26
CA GLY A 274 -11.94 19.78 -14.22
C GLY A 274 -13.39 19.64 -14.68
N ASP A 275 -14.09 18.56 -14.31
CA ASP A 275 -15.53 18.44 -14.57
C ASP A 275 -16.29 19.60 -13.92
N THR A 276 -17.24 20.18 -14.66
CA THR A 276 -18.03 21.33 -14.21
C THR A 276 -19.51 21.00 -14.15
N TYR A 277 -20.17 21.49 -13.09
CA TYR A 277 -21.61 21.55 -13.00
C TYR A 277 -22.07 22.93 -13.43
N GLU A 278 -22.68 23.00 -14.60
CA GLU A 278 -23.18 24.23 -15.19
C GLU A 278 -24.70 24.37 -15.02
N VAL A 279 -25.15 25.60 -14.73
CA VAL A 279 -26.57 25.97 -14.74
C VAL A 279 -26.75 27.19 -15.63
N ALA A 280 -27.64 27.08 -16.62
CA ALA A 280 -27.86 28.12 -17.63
C ALA A 280 -26.55 28.59 -18.31
N GLY A 281 -25.64 27.65 -18.60
CA GLY A 281 -24.33 27.92 -19.24
C GLY A 281 -23.28 28.56 -18.33
N HIS A 282 -23.51 28.61 -17.02
CA HIS A 282 -22.56 29.16 -16.05
C HIS A 282 -22.07 28.05 -15.10
N PRO A 283 -20.75 27.82 -14.96
CA PRO A 283 -20.21 26.83 -14.03
C PRO A 283 -20.42 27.30 -12.60
N ILE A 284 -21.16 26.51 -11.82
CA ILE A 284 -21.44 26.79 -10.40
C ILE A 284 -20.69 25.87 -9.44
N ALA A 285 -20.12 24.77 -9.95
CA ALA A 285 -19.15 23.96 -9.22
C ALA A 285 -18.16 23.29 -10.18
N THR A 286 -16.92 23.09 -9.73
CA THR A 286 -15.87 22.38 -10.49
C THR A 286 -15.23 21.33 -9.59
N VAL A 287 -14.98 20.13 -10.13
CA VAL A 287 -14.18 19.10 -9.46
C VAL A 287 -12.71 19.48 -9.57
N GLU A 288 -12.09 19.82 -8.43
CA GLU A 288 -10.67 20.20 -8.35
C GLU A 288 -9.78 18.97 -8.08
N ASN A 289 -10.29 17.99 -7.35
CA ASN A 289 -9.60 16.74 -7.05
C ASN A 289 -10.62 15.62 -6.86
N VAL A 290 -10.28 14.41 -7.30
CA VAL A 290 -11.08 13.21 -7.09
C VAL A 290 -10.20 12.02 -6.73
N THR A 291 -10.68 11.19 -5.83
CA THR A 291 -10.21 9.81 -5.64
C THR A 291 -11.40 8.91 -5.31
N ALA A 292 -11.26 7.61 -5.55
CA ALA A 292 -12.32 6.64 -5.33
C ALA A 292 -11.79 5.40 -4.62
N TYR A 293 -12.61 4.84 -3.74
CA TYR A 293 -12.32 3.59 -3.02
C TYR A 293 -13.48 2.62 -3.16
N ASP A 294 -13.16 1.34 -3.07
CA ASP A 294 -14.16 0.30 -3.10
C ASP A 294 -15.10 0.38 -1.89
N THR A 295 -16.33 -0.09 -2.11
CA THR A 295 -17.26 -0.40 -1.03
C THR A 295 -17.39 -1.92 -0.87
N GLY A 296 -18.21 -2.36 0.08
CA GLY A 296 -18.59 -3.78 0.16
C GLY A 296 -19.43 -4.26 -1.03
N ASN A 297 -19.84 -3.37 -1.95
CA ASN A 297 -20.54 -3.70 -3.18
C ASN A 297 -19.67 -3.33 -4.39
N PRO A 298 -19.32 -4.27 -5.30
CA PRO A 298 -18.44 -4.00 -6.44
C PRO A 298 -18.99 -2.94 -7.40
N ASP A 299 -20.32 -2.84 -7.53
CA ASP A 299 -21.00 -1.89 -8.41
C ASP A 299 -21.07 -0.47 -7.83
N ARG A 300 -20.63 -0.30 -6.58
CA ARG A 300 -20.71 0.97 -5.84
C ARG A 300 -19.33 1.39 -5.36
N LYS A 301 -18.91 2.61 -5.72
CA LYS A 301 -17.63 3.17 -5.30
C LYS A 301 -17.86 4.37 -4.40
N ARG A 302 -17.03 4.53 -3.39
CA ARG A 302 -17.02 5.72 -2.54
C ARG A 302 -16.05 6.74 -3.14
N VAL A 303 -16.58 7.88 -3.55
CA VAL A 303 -15.79 8.98 -4.10
C VAL A 303 -15.55 10.03 -3.04
N TYR A 304 -14.34 10.61 -3.07
CA TYR A 304 -13.97 11.79 -2.31
C TYR A 304 -13.57 12.87 -3.28
N LEU A 305 -14.22 14.03 -3.15
CA LEU A 305 -14.18 15.10 -4.14
C LEU A 305 -13.79 16.40 -3.45
N GLY A 306 -12.68 16.98 -3.87
CA GLY A 306 -12.42 18.40 -3.67
C GLY A 306 -13.14 19.17 -4.77
N MET A 307 -14.02 20.10 -4.40
CA MET A 307 -14.76 20.93 -5.35
C MET A 307 -14.58 22.40 -5.02
N SER A 308 -14.49 23.24 -6.05
CA SER A 308 -14.72 24.68 -5.93
C SER A 308 -16.19 24.95 -6.26
N VAL A 309 -16.89 25.69 -5.41
CA VAL A 309 -18.34 25.90 -5.50
C VAL A 309 -18.62 27.40 -5.46
N GLU A 310 -19.39 27.91 -6.41
CA GLU A 310 -19.79 29.31 -6.44
C GLU A 310 -20.94 29.57 -5.47
N THR A 311 -20.75 30.53 -4.56
CA THR A 311 -21.67 30.83 -3.47
C THR A 311 -22.04 32.29 -3.40
N LEU A 312 -23.20 32.57 -2.81
CA LEU A 312 -23.70 33.92 -2.53
C LEU A 312 -23.45 34.28 -1.07
N GLY A 313 -22.74 35.39 -0.83
CA GLY A 313 -22.29 35.80 0.51
C GLY A 313 -23.18 36.82 1.25
N TYR A 314 -24.21 37.37 0.62
CA TYR A 314 -24.97 38.50 1.18
C TYR A 314 -26.03 38.14 2.24
N THR A 315 -26.09 36.88 2.65
CA THR A 315 -27.01 36.36 3.68
C THR A 315 -26.25 35.86 4.90
N ASP A 316 -26.92 35.31 5.93
CA ASP A 316 -26.27 34.67 7.08
C ASP A 316 -25.56 33.36 6.65
N GLY A 317 -24.35 33.50 6.09
CA GLY A 317 -23.50 32.42 5.57
C GLY A 317 -23.50 32.32 4.04
N HIS A 318 -22.47 31.67 3.50
CA HIS A 318 -22.34 31.38 2.07
C HIS A 318 -23.43 30.41 1.61
N GLN A 319 -24.15 30.74 0.55
CA GLN A 319 -25.23 29.91 -0.01
C GLN A 319 -24.86 29.32 -1.39
N PHE A 320 -25.09 28.03 -1.57
CA PHE A 320 -25.15 27.39 -2.88
C PHE A 320 -26.62 27.23 -3.27
N GLY A 321 -27.09 28.09 -4.16
CA GLY A 321 -28.52 28.21 -4.47
C GLY A 321 -29.33 28.55 -3.24
N SER A 322 -30.18 27.62 -2.78
CA SER A 322 -30.99 27.80 -1.57
C SER A 322 -30.40 27.13 -0.32
N GLN A 323 -29.23 26.52 -0.44
CA GLN A 323 -28.60 25.73 0.63
C GLN A 323 -27.45 26.50 1.27
N THR A 324 -27.46 26.66 2.59
CA THR A 324 -26.30 27.17 3.32
C THR A 324 -25.18 26.14 3.34
N LEU A 325 -23.96 26.54 2.97
CA LEU A 325 -22.79 25.65 3.06
C LEU A 325 -22.40 25.42 4.51
N ARG A 326 -22.44 24.15 4.93
CA ARG A 326 -22.00 23.68 6.24
C ARG A 326 -21.65 22.20 6.16
N ARG A 327 -20.80 21.74 7.08
CA ARG A 327 -20.53 20.29 7.22
C ARG A 327 -21.84 19.52 7.37
N GLY A 328 -21.96 18.40 6.66
CA GLY A 328 -23.15 17.55 6.61
C GLY A 328 -24.24 18.01 5.62
N ALA A 329 -24.12 19.20 5.02
CA ALA A 329 -25.02 19.58 3.92
C ALA A 329 -24.69 18.76 2.66
N THR A 330 -25.70 18.55 1.81
CA THR A 330 -25.55 17.78 0.58
C THR A 330 -25.58 18.70 -0.64
N LEU A 331 -24.61 18.56 -1.53
CA LEU A 331 -24.50 19.32 -2.78
C LEU A 331 -24.83 18.41 -3.98
N PRO A 332 -25.74 18.82 -4.86
CA PRO A 332 -25.89 18.17 -6.16
C PRO A 332 -24.71 18.53 -7.07
N PHE A 333 -24.32 17.58 -7.91
CA PHE A 333 -23.39 17.79 -9.01
C PHE A 333 -23.95 17.11 -10.25
N ARG A 334 -24.11 17.86 -11.34
CA ARG A 334 -24.72 17.38 -12.58
C ARG A 334 -23.90 17.79 -13.79
N THR A 335 -23.67 16.84 -14.68
CA THR A 335 -23.11 17.06 -16.02
C THR A 335 -24.10 16.52 -17.05
N ASP A 336 -23.76 16.62 -18.34
CA ASP A 336 -24.54 15.98 -19.41
C ASP A 336 -24.44 14.44 -19.36
N SER A 337 -23.40 13.90 -18.71
CA SER A 337 -23.10 12.46 -18.69
C SER A 337 -23.57 11.78 -17.40
N TYR A 338 -23.47 12.45 -16.26
CA TYR A 338 -23.78 11.86 -14.97
C TYR A 338 -24.30 12.89 -13.96
N GLU A 339 -25.00 12.41 -12.93
CA GLU A 339 -25.36 13.21 -11.77
C GLU A 339 -25.16 12.44 -10.47
N PHE A 340 -24.82 13.16 -9.40
CA PHE A 340 -24.78 12.62 -8.05
C PHE A 340 -25.07 13.70 -7.01
N THR A 341 -25.19 13.28 -5.75
CA THR A 341 -25.24 14.19 -4.60
C THR A 341 -24.14 13.79 -3.63
N SER A 342 -23.36 14.75 -3.13
CA SER A 342 -22.27 14.52 -2.19
C SER A 342 -22.48 15.28 -0.88
N GLU A 343 -22.01 14.71 0.23
CA GLU A 343 -22.09 15.32 1.56
C GLU A 343 -20.80 16.10 1.86
N ILE A 344 -20.93 17.35 2.31
CA ILE A 344 -19.80 18.19 2.72
C ILE A 344 -19.16 17.64 4.00
N ARG A 345 -17.89 17.25 3.91
CA ARG A 345 -17.06 16.86 5.05
C ARG A 345 -16.31 18.05 5.64
N GLN A 346 -15.80 18.94 4.80
CA GLN A 346 -15.00 20.08 5.22
C GLN A 346 -15.21 21.29 4.29
N LEU A 347 -15.16 22.48 4.88
CA LEU A 347 -15.18 23.77 4.17
C LEU A 347 -13.78 24.37 4.17
N GLY A 348 -13.51 25.24 3.20
CA GLY A 348 -12.26 26.00 3.08
C GLY A 348 -11.09 25.24 2.47
N THR A 349 -11.31 24.03 1.95
CA THR A 349 -10.29 23.27 1.23
C THR A 349 -10.95 22.35 0.20
N ALA A 350 -10.32 22.21 -0.96
CA ALA A 350 -10.58 21.19 -1.97
C ALA A 350 -9.40 20.21 -2.09
N ASP A 351 -8.40 20.35 -1.21
CA ASP A 351 -7.30 19.40 -1.11
C ASP A 351 -7.77 18.17 -0.32
N LEU A 352 -7.67 17.01 -0.96
CA LEU A 352 -7.93 15.70 -0.37
C LEU A 352 -6.87 15.32 0.69
N ALA A 353 -5.74 16.04 0.73
CA ALA A 353 -4.53 15.67 1.46
C ALA A 353 -4.10 14.24 1.12
N ARG A 354 -4.04 13.94 -0.18
CA ARG A 354 -3.60 12.63 -0.68
C ARG A 354 -2.13 12.41 -0.33
N THR A 355 -1.84 11.32 0.34
CA THR A 355 -0.50 10.89 0.72
C THR A 355 -0.29 9.43 0.36
N GLY A 356 0.96 9.02 0.14
CA GLY A 356 1.31 7.60 0.07
C GLY A 356 1.68 7.11 1.46
N GLU A 357 1.16 5.95 1.86
CA GLU A 357 1.62 5.22 3.03
C GLU A 357 2.17 3.87 2.58
N SER A 358 3.25 3.41 3.19
CA SER A 358 3.81 2.09 2.91
C SER A 358 3.47 1.15 4.06
N VAL A 359 2.92 -0.02 3.75
CA VAL A 359 2.52 -1.01 4.74
C VAL A 359 3.02 -2.39 4.36
N ILE A 360 3.23 -3.25 5.37
CA ILE A 360 3.35 -4.70 5.15
C ILE A 360 2.06 -5.32 5.62
N VAL A 361 1.43 -6.11 4.76
CA VAL A 361 0.25 -6.90 5.07
C VAL A 361 0.57 -8.38 5.06
N ARG A 362 -0.16 -9.15 5.87
CA ARG A 362 -0.05 -10.61 5.94
C ARG A 362 -1.42 -11.25 5.72
N ASN A 363 -1.45 -12.32 4.93
CA ASN A 363 -2.64 -13.17 4.79
C ASN A 363 -2.27 -14.63 4.53
N VAL A 364 -3.21 -15.53 4.72
CA VAL A 364 -3.16 -16.88 4.13
C VAL A 364 -4.11 -16.92 2.94
N VAL A 365 -3.56 -17.20 1.76
CA VAL A 365 -4.28 -17.24 0.48
C VAL A 365 -4.19 -18.63 -0.15
N SER A 366 -4.88 -18.87 -1.27
CA SER A 366 -4.72 -20.13 -2.01
C SER A 366 -3.34 -20.22 -2.65
N ALA A 367 -2.85 -21.44 -2.92
CA ALA A 367 -1.59 -21.65 -3.62
C ALA A 367 -1.58 -21.07 -5.04
N GLU A 368 -2.75 -20.97 -5.68
CA GLU A 368 -2.90 -20.29 -6.97
C GLU A 368 -2.75 -18.77 -6.80
N THR A 369 -3.47 -18.16 -5.86
CA THR A 369 -3.36 -16.72 -5.58
C THR A 369 -1.93 -16.33 -5.21
N ALA A 370 -1.25 -17.11 -4.36
CA ALA A 370 0.12 -16.81 -3.96
C ALA A 370 1.09 -16.80 -5.15
N ARG A 371 0.86 -17.63 -6.17
CA ARG A 371 1.66 -17.66 -7.42
C ARG A 371 1.36 -16.50 -8.37
N GLN A 372 0.23 -15.83 -8.18
CA GLN A 372 -0.22 -14.74 -9.05
C GLN A 372 0.15 -13.36 -8.51
N ILE A 373 0.44 -13.23 -7.21
CA ILE A 373 0.85 -11.94 -6.63
C ILE A 373 2.27 -11.66 -7.08
N GLU A 374 2.45 -10.60 -7.86
CA GLU A 374 3.75 -10.16 -8.37
C GLU A 374 4.05 -8.71 -7.95
N THR A 375 5.33 -8.39 -7.77
CA THR A 375 5.78 -7.00 -7.58
C THR A 375 5.38 -6.15 -8.79
N GLY A 376 4.73 -5.02 -8.54
CA GLY A 376 4.19 -4.12 -9.55
C GLY A 376 2.69 -4.29 -9.80
N ASP A 377 2.04 -5.32 -9.26
CA ASP A 377 0.59 -5.47 -9.32
C ASP A 377 -0.10 -4.24 -8.71
N THR A 378 -1.15 -3.75 -9.36
CA THR A 378 -1.92 -2.58 -8.92
C THR A 378 -3.35 -2.95 -8.54
N TYR A 379 -3.84 -2.35 -7.46
CA TYR A 379 -5.25 -2.34 -7.10
C TYR A 379 -5.88 -1.05 -7.61
N GLU A 380 -6.67 -1.16 -8.67
CA GLU A 380 -7.32 -0.02 -9.30
C GLU A 380 -8.78 0.14 -8.87
N VAL A 381 -9.17 1.38 -8.55
CA VAL A 381 -10.56 1.75 -8.33
C VAL A 381 -10.90 2.92 -9.24
N ALA A 382 -12.00 2.76 -9.99
CA ALA A 382 -12.45 3.74 -10.98
C ALA A 382 -11.38 4.12 -12.02
N GLY A 383 -10.46 3.20 -12.35
CA GLY A 383 -9.38 3.43 -13.33
C GLY A 383 -8.15 4.14 -12.77
N HIS A 384 -8.07 4.29 -11.44
CA HIS A 384 -6.91 4.85 -10.74
C HIS A 384 -6.31 3.82 -9.80
N SER A 385 -5.00 3.63 -9.85
CA SER A 385 -4.28 2.79 -8.88
C SER A 385 -4.33 3.44 -7.49
N ILE A 386 -4.90 2.71 -6.53
CA ILE A 386 -4.96 3.13 -5.12
C ILE A 386 -4.02 2.30 -4.24
N ALA A 387 -3.46 1.21 -4.74
CA ALA A 387 -2.38 0.48 -4.08
C ALA A 387 -1.50 -0.25 -5.09
N THR A 388 -0.22 -0.44 -4.77
CA THR A 388 0.73 -1.21 -5.57
C THR A 388 1.47 -2.21 -4.69
N VAL A 389 1.71 -3.43 -5.20
CA VAL A 389 2.61 -4.39 -4.57
C VAL A 389 4.06 -3.96 -4.83
N GLU A 390 4.77 -3.59 -3.77
CA GLU A 390 6.18 -3.20 -3.82
C GLU A 390 7.10 -4.41 -3.60
N ASP A 391 6.66 -5.38 -2.79
CA ASP A 391 7.45 -6.55 -2.42
C ASP A 391 6.53 -7.71 -2.01
N VAL A 392 6.95 -8.94 -2.23
CA VAL A 392 6.16 -10.13 -1.90
C VAL A 392 7.05 -11.33 -1.61
N ILE A 393 6.69 -12.07 -0.56
CA ILE A 393 7.24 -13.39 -0.25
C ILE A 393 6.15 -14.30 0.31
N ALA A 394 6.24 -15.58 -0.03
CA ALA A 394 5.28 -16.60 0.40
C ALA A 394 5.98 -17.71 1.20
N TYR A 395 5.30 -18.18 2.23
CA TYR A 395 5.74 -19.30 3.08
C TYR A 395 4.67 -20.40 3.12
N GLU A 396 5.09 -21.63 3.34
CA GLU A 396 4.16 -22.76 3.49
C GLU A 396 3.29 -22.65 4.74
N THR A 397 2.10 -23.23 4.66
CA THR A 397 1.28 -23.51 5.83
C THR A 397 1.22 -25.01 6.13
N ASN A 398 0.38 -25.41 7.08
CA ASN A 398 0.10 -26.84 7.31
C ASN A 398 -0.85 -27.43 6.25
N ASP A 399 -1.47 -26.57 5.44
CA ASP A 399 -2.35 -26.96 4.34
C ASP A 399 -1.62 -26.67 3.02
N PRO A 400 -1.31 -27.69 2.20
CA PRO A 400 -0.54 -27.53 0.97
C PRO A 400 -1.24 -26.66 -0.08
N ASP A 401 -2.57 -26.50 0.00
CA ASP A 401 -3.34 -25.65 -0.92
C ASP A 401 -3.38 -24.18 -0.46
N ARG A 402 -2.73 -23.88 0.68
CA ARG A 402 -2.77 -22.57 1.35
C ARG A 402 -1.36 -22.07 1.63
N LYS A 403 -1.04 -20.87 1.16
CA LYS A 403 0.26 -20.22 1.42
C LYS A 403 0.06 -18.98 2.26
N ARG A 404 1.01 -18.69 3.14
CA ARG A 404 1.04 -17.43 3.87
C ARG A 404 1.86 -16.44 3.08
N VAL A 405 1.25 -15.34 2.68
CA VAL A 405 1.90 -14.27 1.94
C VAL A 405 2.17 -13.09 2.86
N HIS A 406 3.36 -12.51 2.73
CA HIS A 406 3.70 -11.19 3.24
C HIS A 406 3.86 -10.29 2.02
N VAL A 407 3.11 -9.20 1.99
CA VAL A 407 3.03 -8.30 0.84
C VAL A 407 3.31 -6.89 1.32
N GLY A 408 4.36 -6.29 0.78
CA GLY A 408 4.64 -4.87 0.87
C GLY A 408 3.73 -4.11 -0.07
N LEU A 409 2.93 -3.19 0.46
CA LEU A 409 2.02 -2.35 -0.32
C LEU A 409 2.37 -0.88 -0.16
N SER A 410 2.44 -0.15 -1.26
CA SER A 410 2.24 1.31 -1.25
C SER A 410 0.75 1.58 -1.44
N VAL A 411 0.13 2.39 -0.57
CA VAL A 411 -1.30 2.66 -0.59
C VAL A 411 -1.57 4.17 -0.66
N GLU A 412 -2.51 4.59 -1.51
CA GLU A 412 -3.01 5.97 -1.57
C GLU A 412 -3.96 6.19 -0.40
N THR A 413 -3.59 7.13 0.48
CA THR A 413 -4.32 7.46 1.70
C THR A 413 -4.80 8.90 1.68
N LEU A 414 -5.81 9.15 2.49
CA LEU A 414 -6.42 10.46 2.69
C LEU A 414 -6.11 11.00 4.08
N GLY A 415 -5.62 12.24 4.13
CA GLY A 415 -5.20 12.94 5.34
C GLY A 415 -6.26 13.81 6.02
N TYR A 416 -7.53 13.76 5.62
CA TYR A 416 -8.58 14.55 6.29
C TYR A 416 -9.08 13.83 7.55
N GLY A 417 -8.67 14.30 8.74
CA GLY A 417 -9.03 13.71 10.03
C GLY A 417 -7.87 13.69 11.01
N GLU A 418 -7.98 12.91 12.09
CA GLU A 418 -6.89 12.74 13.06
C GLU A 418 -5.82 11.72 12.61
N ARG A 419 -6.11 10.90 11.59
CA ARG A 419 -5.27 9.79 11.09
C ARG A 419 -5.42 9.60 9.59
N THR A 420 -4.38 9.09 8.91
CA THR A 420 -4.41 8.70 7.50
C THR A 420 -5.32 7.49 7.29
N GLN A 421 -6.10 7.51 6.19
CA GLN A 421 -7.11 6.48 5.91
C GLN A 421 -6.99 5.96 4.48
N PHE A 422 -7.16 4.66 4.30
CA PHE A 422 -7.43 4.01 3.02
C PHE A 422 -8.95 3.83 2.88
N GLY A 423 -9.58 4.70 2.09
CA GLY A 423 -11.03 4.76 1.94
C GLY A 423 -11.76 5.17 3.21
N THR A 424 -12.16 4.21 4.04
CA THR A 424 -12.77 4.45 5.36
C THR A 424 -12.02 3.79 6.50
N GLN A 425 -10.94 3.08 6.18
CA GLN A 425 -10.16 2.30 7.14
C GLN A 425 -8.92 3.10 7.54
N PRO A 426 -8.63 3.28 8.84
CA PRO A 426 -7.36 3.88 9.25
C PRO A 426 -6.20 2.94 8.90
N ILE A 427 -5.03 3.50 8.59
CA ILE A 427 -3.81 2.72 8.36
C ILE A 427 -3.08 2.50 9.69
N GLU A 428 -3.36 1.36 10.33
CA GLU A 428 -2.81 0.97 11.62
C GLU A 428 -2.57 -0.54 11.68
N ASP A 429 -1.68 -0.97 12.60
CA ASP A 429 -1.40 -2.38 12.86
C ASP A 429 -2.68 -3.16 13.25
N GLY A 430 -2.84 -4.36 12.69
CA GLY A 430 -4.01 -5.22 12.86
C GLY A 430 -5.22 -4.88 11.97
N VAL A 431 -5.20 -3.78 11.21
CA VAL A 431 -6.29 -3.44 10.27
C VAL A 431 -6.18 -4.29 9.00
N THR A 432 -7.29 -4.85 8.52
CA THR A 432 -7.29 -5.59 7.25
C THR A 432 -7.55 -4.66 6.07
N LEU A 433 -6.64 -4.65 5.08
CA LEU A 433 -6.78 -3.90 3.84
C LEU A 433 -7.12 -4.84 2.67
N PRO A 434 -8.10 -4.50 1.83
CA PRO A 434 -8.37 -5.23 0.59
C PRO A 434 -7.34 -4.88 -0.48
N PHE A 435 -7.00 -5.86 -1.31
CA PHE A 435 -6.22 -5.70 -2.52
C PHE A 435 -6.84 -6.56 -3.62
N ARG A 436 -7.29 -5.92 -4.70
CA ARG A 436 -8.04 -6.59 -5.77
C ARG A 436 -7.46 -6.26 -7.13
N THR A 437 -7.30 -7.29 -7.94
CA THR A 437 -6.93 -7.20 -9.36
C THR A 437 -7.97 -7.95 -10.19
N ASP A 438 -7.82 -7.93 -11.52
CA ASP A 438 -8.62 -8.76 -12.41
C ASP A 438 -8.31 -10.27 -12.25
N GLN A 439 -7.16 -10.61 -11.68
CA GLN A 439 -6.68 -11.99 -11.53
C GLN A 439 -7.02 -12.58 -10.16
N TYR A 440 -6.91 -11.78 -9.08
CA TYR A 440 -7.11 -12.24 -7.73
C TYR A 440 -7.66 -11.15 -6.78
N ASP A 441 -8.23 -11.59 -5.66
CA ASP A 441 -8.66 -10.74 -4.55
C ASP A 441 -8.12 -11.34 -3.25
N PHE A 442 -7.44 -10.52 -2.44
CA PHE A 442 -7.13 -10.88 -1.06
C PHE A 442 -7.31 -9.70 -0.12
N SER A 443 -7.42 -10.00 1.18
CA SER A 443 -7.50 -8.98 2.23
C SER A 443 -6.46 -9.26 3.31
N GLY A 444 -5.44 -8.42 3.41
CA GLY A 444 -4.29 -8.63 4.30
C GLY A 444 -4.36 -7.82 5.59
N GLU A 445 -4.02 -8.43 6.71
CA GLU A 445 -3.84 -7.74 7.99
C GLU A 445 -2.54 -6.94 7.97
N VAL A 446 -2.60 -5.63 8.17
CA VAL A 446 -1.43 -4.77 8.33
C VAL A 446 -0.64 -5.24 9.55
N THR A 447 0.61 -5.62 9.34
CA THR A 447 1.56 -6.00 10.41
C THR A 447 2.61 -4.91 10.65
N ARG A 448 2.72 -3.95 9.73
CA ARG A 448 3.65 -2.81 9.83
C ARG A 448 3.19 -1.63 8.99
N VAL A 449 3.39 -0.43 9.51
CA VAL A 449 3.18 0.86 8.84
C VAL A 449 4.52 1.57 8.69
N GLY A 450 4.67 2.37 7.63
CA GLY A 450 5.87 3.15 7.30
C GLY A 450 6.92 2.43 6.45
N THR A 451 6.66 1.20 5.99
CA THR A 451 7.54 0.49 5.04
C THR A 451 6.73 -0.54 4.25
N ALA A 452 7.12 -0.74 2.99
CA ALA A 452 6.66 -1.82 2.14
C ALA A 452 7.83 -2.76 1.75
N ASP A 453 9.06 -2.40 2.10
CA ASP A 453 10.24 -3.25 1.91
C ASP A 453 10.23 -4.37 2.97
N LEU A 454 10.11 -5.62 2.53
CA LEU A 454 10.16 -6.80 3.41
C LEU A 454 11.60 -7.12 3.85
N GLN A 455 12.59 -6.42 3.31
CA GLN A 455 14.01 -6.60 3.61
C GLN A 455 14.39 -8.07 3.52
N VAL A 456 13.98 -8.74 2.44
CA VAL A 456 14.24 -10.17 2.27
C VAL A 456 15.75 -10.39 2.20
N THR A 457 16.29 -11.15 3.15
CA THR A 457 17.71 -11.49 3.22
C THR A 457 17.89 -12.99 3.29
N THR A 458 18.99 -13.48 2.71
CA THR A 458 19.38 -14.89 2.79
C THR A 458 20.21 -15.13 4.04
N GLU A 459 19.76 -16.03 4.90
CA GLU A 459 20.48 -16.48 6.09
C GLU A 459 21.05 -17.88 5.87
N ALA A 460 22.34 -18.05 6.16
CA ALA A 460 22.99 -19.35 6.09
C ALA A 460 22.86 -20.09 7.43
N VAL A 461 22.35 -21.30 7.43
CA VAL A 461 22.12 -22.11 8.64
C VAL A 461 22.59 -23.54 8.48
N LEU A 462 23.00 -24.13 9.59
CA LEU A 462 23.25 -25.57 9.70
C LEU A 462 22.08 -26.22 10.44
N VAL A 463 21.39 -27.15 9.81
CA VAL A 463 20.29 -27.89 10.43
C VAL A 463 20.62 -29.38 10.55
N THR A 464 19.98 -30.07 11.50
CA THR A 464 20.04 -31.53 11.62
C THR A 464 18.64 -32.12 11.79
N ASP A 465 18.42 -33.30 11.22
CA ASP A 465 17.21 -34.10 11.41
C ASP A 465 17.56 -35.60 11.33
N VAL A 466 16.62 -36.46 11.74
CA VAL A 466 16.66 -37.89 11.46
C VAL A 466 15.56 -38.23 10.48
N VAL A 467 15.93 -38.55 9.25
CA VAL A 467 15.01 -38.84 8.15
C VAL A 467 15.07 -40.32 7.77
N ASP A 468 14.20 -40.76 6.86
CA ASP A 468 14.25 -42.11 6.32
C ASP A 468 15.45 -42.26 5.38
N ALA A 469 15.95 -43.49 5.25
CA ALA A 469 17.14 -43.76 4.43
C ALA A 469 16.94 -43.44 2.94
N GLU A 470 15.70 -43.45 2.45
CA GLU A 470 15.38 -43.02 1.09
C GLU A 470 15.49 -41.50 0.93
N ASP A 471 14.91 -40.72 1.84
CA ASP A 471 15.02 -39.26 1.86
C ASP A 471 16.48 -38.80 1.94
N ALA A 472 17.27 -39.40 2.85
CA ALA A 472 18.68 -39.08 2.99
C ALA A 472 19.52 -39.40 1.74
N ARG A 473 19.08 -40.33 0.88
CA ARG A 473 19.72 -40.60 -0.43
C ARG A 473 19.25 -39.64 -1.50
N ALA A 474 18.02 -39.16 -1.37
CA ALA A 474 17.41 -38.23 -2.32
C ALA A 474 17.97 -36.82 -2.18
N MET A 475 18.44 -36.41 -0.99
CA MET A 475 19.03 -35.09 -0.73
C MET A 475 20.33 -34.85 -1.52
N GLN A 476 20.42 -33.70 -2.18
CA GLN A 476 21.59 -33.27 -2.96
C GLN A 476 21.87 -31.77 -2.73
N GLU A 477 23.12 -31.37 -2.95
CA GLU A 477 23.50 -29.97 -3.05
C GLU A 477 22.78 -29.32 -4.25
N GLY A 478 22.25 -28.11 -4.05
CA GLY A 478 21.46 -27.36 -5.04
C GLY A 478 19.96 -27.65 -4.99
N ASP A 479 19.49 -28.52 -4.10
CA ASP A 479 18.06 -28.77 -3.89
C ASP A 479 17.36 -27.50 -3.38
N THR A 480 16.27 -27.05 -4.02
CA THR A 480 15.48 -25.87 -3.63
C THR A 480 14.13 -26.19 -2.97
N TYR A 481 13.78 -25.46 -1.93
CA TYR A 481 12.45 -25.46 -1.35
C TYR A 481 11.65 -24.31 -1.94
N ASP A 482 10.78 -24.61 -2.90
CA ASP A 482 10.00 -23.61 -3.61
C ASP A 482 8.61 -23.42 -2.99
N VAL A 483 8.23 -22.17 -2.75
CA VAL A 483 6.90 -21.78 -2.30
C VAL A 483 6.33 -20.73 -3.22
N ALA A 484 5.13 -21.00 -3.75
CA ALA A 484 4.48 -20.14 -4.72
C ALA A 484 5.35 -19.79 -5.95
N GLY A 485 6.24 -20.71 -6.37
CA GLY A 485 7.13 -20.51 -7.52
C GLY A 485 8.44 -19.79 -7.20
N HIS A 486 8.70 -19.45 -5.94
CA HIS A 486 9.93 -18.80 -5.46
C HIS A 486 10.71 -19.73 -4.53
N SER A 487 12.02 -19.86 -4.74
CA SER A 487 12.90 -20.65 -3.89
C SER A 487 13.18 -19.93 -2.57
N ILE A 488 12.58 -20.40 -1.47
CA ILE A 488 12.76 -19.81 -0.13
C ILE A 488 13.85 -20.49 0.69
N ALA A 489 14.38 -21.61 0.23
CA ALA A 489 15.60 -22.20 0.78
C ALA A 489 16.35 -23.02 -0.27
N THR A 490 17.68 -23.13 -0.14
CA THR A 490 18.52 -24.00 -0.97
C THR A 490 19.44 -24.84 -0.08
N VAL A 491 19.63 -26.11 -0.44
CA VAL A 491 20.65 -26.98 0.16
C VAL A 491 22.01 -26.59 -0.40
N GLU A 492 22.86 -26.02 0.45
CA GLU A 492 24.24 -25.64 0.11
C GLU A 492 25.24 -26.75 0.39
N ASP A 493 24.95 -27.63 1.35
CA ASP A 493 25.80 -28.79 1.66
C ASP A 493 24.97 -29.86 2.38
N VAL A 494 25.34 -31.14 2.24
CA VAL A 494 24.66 -32.24 2.92
C VAL A 494 25.60 -33.41 3.22
N ILE A 495 25.51 -33.92 4.44
CA ILE A 495 26.13 -35.18 4.86
C ILE A 495 25.16 -36.00 5.72
N ALA A 496 25.18 -37.30 5.51
CA ALA A 496 24.35 -38.24 6.26
C ALA A 496 25.22 -39.24 7.02
N TYR A 497 24.78 -39.59 8.22
CA TYR A 497 25.39 -40.61 9.07
C TYR A 497 24.35 -41.65 9.47
N ASP A 498 24.82 -42.88 9.68
CA ASP A 498 23.98 -43.96 10.19
C ASP A 498 23.48 -43.67 11.61
N THR A 499 22.29 -44.18 11.89
CA THR A 499 21.79 -44.28 13.26
C THR A 499 21.86 -45.72 13.75
N GLY A 500 21.42 -45.95 14.99
CA GLY A 500 21.19 -47.31 15.50
C GLY A 500 20.10 -48.08 14.74
N ASN A 501 19.32 -47.41 13.89
CA ASN A 501 18.31 -48.01 13.02
C ASN A 501 18.77 -47.91 11.55
N PRO A 502 18.90 -49.03 10.81
CA PRO A 502 19.36 -49.01 9.42
C PRO A 502 18.44 -48.22 8.47
N ASP A 503 17.15 -48.13 8.78
CA ASP A 503 16.15 -47.42 7.97
C ASP A 503 16.14 -45.91 8.22
N ARG A 504 16.88 -45.44 9.23
CA ARG A 504 16.90 -44.04 9.65
C ARG A 504 18.32 -43.49 9.57
N LYS A 505 18.47 -42.33 8.93
CA LYS A 505 19.75 -41.64 8.79
C LYS A 505 19.67 -40.30 9.48
N ARG A 506 20.75 -39.91 10.13
CA ARG A 506 20.89 -38.55 10.64
C ARG A 506 21.53 -37.71 9.56
N VAL A 507 20.83 -36.66 9.14
CA VAL A 507 21.32 -35.70 8.16
C VAL A 507 21.78 -34.45 8.86
N TYR A 508 22.84 -33.86 8.32
CA TYR A 508 23.25 -32.50 8.58
C TYR A 508 23.21 -31.78 7.25
N VAL A 509 22.50 -30.66 7.21
CA VAL A 509 22.21 -29.95 5.98
C VAL A 509 22.57 -28.49 6.19
N GLY A 510 23.42 -27.98 5.32
CA GLY A 510 23.63 -26.57 5.11
C GLY A 510 22.50 -25.99 4.29
N LEU A 511 21.78 -25.01 4.83
CA LEU A 511 20.72 -24.33 4.10
C LEU A 511 21.04 -22.85 3.97
N SER A 512 20.83 -22.28 2.79
CA SER A 512 20.56 -20.85 2.63
C SER A 512 19.05 -20.66 2.67
N VAL A 513 18.52 -19.81 3.56
CA VAL A 513 17.07 -19.61 3.75
C VAL A 513 16.68 -18.15 3.59
N GLU A 514 15.61 -17.86 2.85
CA GLU A 514 15.08 -16.51 2.69
C GLU A 514 14.27 -16.11 3.93
N THR A 515 14.67 -14.99 4.51
CA THR A 515 14.13 -14.47 5.77
C THR A 515 13.63 -13.05 5.62
N LEU A 516 12.62 -12.72 6.41
CA LEU A 516 12.12 -11.37 6.58
C LEU A 516 13.08 -10.58 7.48
N GLY A 517 13.61 -9.47 6.96
CA GLY A 517 14.56 -8.61 7.65
C GLY A 517 13.95 -7.43 8.41
N TYR A 518 12.64 -7.16 8.27
CA TYR A 518 11.95 -6.06 8.96
C TYR A 518 11.74 -6.36 10.46
N GLY A 519 12.80 -6.43 11.24
CA GLY A 519 12.79 -6.76 12.67
C GLY A 519 14.16 -6.64 13.30
N GLU A 520 14.27 -6.96 14.59
CA GLU A 520 15.58 -7.03 15.26
C GLU A 520 16.37 -8.30 14.86
N GLU A 521 15.67 -9.34 14.41
CA GLU A 521 16.22 -10.65 14.09
C GLU A 521 15.61 -11.20 12.78
N PRO A 522 16.41 -11.86 11.91
CA PRO A 522 15.90 -12.53 10.71
C PRO A 522 14.86 -13.60 11.03
N ARG A 523 13.76 -13.61 10.28
CA ARG A 523 12.66 -14.57 10.47
C ARG A 523 12.37 -15.39 9.22
N PHE A 524 12.34 -16.70 9.36
CA PHE A 524 11.78 -17.60 8.37
C PHE A 524 10.29 -17.79 8.68
N ASP A 525 9.41 -17.22 7.85
CA ASP A 525 7.98 -17.08 8.15
C ASP A 525 7.76 -16.30 9.48
N THR A 526 7.30 -16.99 10.52
CA THR A 526 7.00 -16.44 11.85
C THR A 526 8.06 -16.82 12.88
N ARG A 527 9.07 -17.58 12.46
CA ARG A 527 10.08 -18.17 13.35
C ARG A 527 11.38 -17.38 13.24
N THR A 528 11.91 -16.90 14.37
CA THR A 528 13.28 -16.39 14.42
C THR A 528 14.26 -17.50 14.05
N VAL A 529 15.19 -17.20 13.15
CA VAL A 529 16.26 -18.12 12.75
C VAL A 529 17.37 -18.10 13.80
N GLN A 530 17.36 -19.09 14.69
CA GLN A 530 18.31 -19.23 15.80
C GLN A 530 18.49 -20.70 16.18
N PRO A 531 19.58 -21.07 16.90
CA PRO A 531 19.76 -22.44 17.36
C PRO A 531 18.57 -22.98 18.16
N GLY A 532 18.15 -24.21 17.86
CA GLY A 532 16.96 -24.88 18.41
C GLY A 532 15.66 -24.64 17.63
N THR A 533 15.63 -23.70 16.68
CA THR A 533 14.45 -23.49 15.81
C THR A 533 14.35 -24.62 14.79
N THR A 534 13.16 -25.20 14.63
CA THR A 534 12.90 -26.16 13.54
C THR A 534 12.45 -25.43 12.27
N LEU A 535 13.13 -25.67 11.15
CA LEU A 535 12.80 -25.16 9.83
C LEU A 535 12.30 -26.29 8.94
N PRO A 536 11.13 -26.15 8.30
CA PRO A 536 10.68 -27.11 7.31
C PRO A 536 11.47 -26.92 6.01
N PHE A 537 11.74 -28.03 5.33
CA PHE A 537 12.21 -28.05 3.95
C PHE A 537 11.41 -29.12 3.20
N ARG A 538 10.68 -28.73 2.15
CA ARG A 538 9.75 -29.64 1.48
C ARG A 538 9.97 -29.65 -0.02
N MET A 539 10.07 -30.84 -0.57
CA MET A 539 10.09 -31.12 -2.00
C MET A 539 9.07 -32.22 -2.32
N GLU A 540 8.82 -32.44 -3.61
CA GLU A 540 8.01 -33.59 -4.05
C GLU A 540 8.67 -34.95 -3.72
N ARG A 541 10.01 -35.00 -3.70
CA ARG A 541 10.78 -36.23 -3.49
C ARG A 541 11.11 -36.54 -2.02
N TYR A 542 11.17 -35.54 -1.16
CA TYR A 542 11.43 -35.69 0.28
C TYR A 542 10.98 -34.44 1.03
N ASP A 543 10.69 -34.58 2.32
CA ASP A 543 10.53 -33.49 3.25
C ASP A 543 11.27 -33.75 4.55
N PHE A 544 11.77 -32.71 5.19
CA PHE A 544 12.37 -32.82 6.51
C PHE A 544 12.14 -31.56 7.35
N SER A 545 12.32 -31.70 8.66
CA SER A 545 12.12 -30.63 9.63
C SER A 545 13.39 -30.45 10.46
N GLY A 546 14.35 -29.73 9.87
CA GLY A 546 15.69 -29.56 10.45
C GLY A 546 15.70 -28.64 11.66
N GLU A 547 16.27 -29.11 12.77
CA GLU A 547 16.60 -28.26 13.93
C GLU A 547 17.88 -27.47 13.63
N VAL A 548 17.79 -26.14 13.68
CA VAL A 548 18.95 -25.24 13.51
C VAL A 548 19.94 -25.49 14.64
N THR A 549 21.16 -25.86 14.27
CA THR A 549 22.27 -26.04 15.21
C THR A 549 23.23 -24.84 15.19
N ARG A 550 23.28 -24.11 14.07
CA ARG A 550 24.13 -22.93 13.89
C ARG A 550 23.52 -21.96 12.87
N VAL A 551 23.78 -20.67 13.07
CA VAL A 551 23.45 -19.58 12.15
C VAL A 551 24.74 -18.92 11.66
N GLY A 552 24.72 -18.36 10.45
CA GLY A 552 25.85 -17.67 9.82
C GLY A 552 26.75 -18.56 8.95
N THR A 553 26.40 -19.83 8.75
CA THR A 553 27.15 -20.75 7.87
C THR A 553 26.24 -21.87 7.38
N ALA A 554 26.41 -22.23 6.10
CA ALA A 554 25.78 -23.39 5.47
C ALA A 554 26.83 -24.41 4.97
N ASP A 555 28.11 -24.03 4.89
CA ASP A 555 29.21 -24.98 4.73
C ASP A 555 29.14 -26.00 5.88
N LEU A 556 29.25 -27.31 5.62
CA LEU A 556 29.53 -28.34 6.61
C LEU A 556 31.04 -28.53 6.66
N GLN A 557 31.71 -28.07 7.72
CA GLN A 557 33.16 -28.23 7.94
C GLN A 557 33.52 -29.71 8.14
N VAL A 558 33.50 -30.50 7.06
CA VAL A 558 33.87 -31.91 7.08
C VAL A 558 35.38 -32.03 7.05
N THR A 559 35.93 -32.77 8.02
CA THR A 559 37.35 -33.12 8.07
C THR A 559 37.52 -34.62 7.95
N SER A 560 38.58 -35.04 7.26
CA SER A 560 39.05 -36.42 7.34
C SER A 560 39.93 -36.56 8.58
N GLN A 561 39.70 -37.62 9.35
CA GLN A 561 40.41 -37.92 10.58
C GLN A 561 40.85 -39.38 10.57
N ASP A 562 42.15 -39.59 10.70
CA ASP A 562 42.72 -40.93 10.81
C ASP A 562 42.57 -41.46 12.24
N VAL A 563 42.04 -42.68 12.36
CA VAL A 563 41.88 -43.38 13.64
C VAL A 563 42.28 -44.84 13.52
N LEU A 564 42.85 -45.40 14.59
CA LEU A 564 43.07 -46.84 14.71
C LEU A 564 42.01 -47.40 15.65
N VAL A 565 41.18 -48.31 15.15
CA VAL A 565 40.20 -49.01 15.97
C VAL A 565 40.60 -50.47 16.21
N THR A 566 40.14 -51.07 17.30
CA THR A 566 40.26 -52.51 17.55
C THR A 566 38.93 -53.14 17.93
N ASP A 567 38.71 -54.37 17.46
CA ASP A 567 37.55 -55.20 17.80
C ASP A 567 37.96 -56.68 17.86
N VAL A 568 37.13 -57.52 18.48
CA VAL A 568 37.24 -58.97 18.43
C VAL A 568 36.05 -59.53 17.67
N VAL A 569 36.28 -59.92 16.42
CA VAL A 569 35.24 -60.33 15.46
C VAL A 569 35.30 -61.84 15.19
N GLU A 570 34.32 -62.37 14.47
CA GLU A 570 34.35 -63.75 13.96
C GLU A 570 35.45 -63.93 12.89
N THR A 571 35.92 -65.16 12.71
CA THR A 571 36.94 -65.48 11.69
C THR A 571 36.53 -65.09 10.28
N SER A 572 35.24 -65.24 9.94
CA SER A 572 34.65 -64.83 8.66
C SER A 572 34.76 -63.32 8.44
N THR A 573 34.39 -62.52 9.45
CA THR A 573 34.52 -61.05 9.41
C THR A 573 35.98 -60.63 9.28
N ALA A 574 36.87 -61.19 10.09
CA ALA A 574 38.30 -60.84 10.04
C ALA A 574 38.95 -61.16 8.70
N ALA A 575 38.47 -62.18 7.98
CA ALA A 575 38.92 -62.51 6.63
C ALA A 575 38.30 -61.65 5.54
N ALA A 576 37.15 -61.02 5.81
CA ALA A 576 36.45 -60.14 4.87
C ALA A 576 37.00 -58.71 4.87
N VAL A 577 37.50 -58.22 6.01
CA VAL A 577 38.07 -56.87 6.14
C VAL A 577 39.32 -56.73 5.26
N SER A 578 39.31 -55.76 4.35
CA SER A 578 40.40 -55.49 3.40
C SER A 578 40.71 -53.99 3.31
N GLU A 579 41.96 -53.65 3.01
CA GLU A 579 42.34 -52.27 2.67
C GLU A 579 41.56 -51.78 1.44
N GLY A 580 41.05 -50.56 1.50
CA GLY A 580 40.17 -49.95 0.50
C GLY A 580 38.68 -50.24 0.70
N ASP A 581 38.29 -51.06 1.67
CA ASP A 581 36.88 -51.21 2.04
C ASP A 581 36.32 -49.86 2.50
N ALA A 582 35.10 -49.52 2.05
CA ALA A 582 34.50 -48.22 2.31
C ALA A 582 33.12 -48.36 2.95
N TYR A 583 32.93 -47.67 4.06
CA TYR A 583 31.64 -47.47 4.71
C TYR A 583 30.92 -46.32 4.03
N ARG A 584 29.79 -46.63 3.38
CA ARG A 584 28.97 -45.65 2.68
C ARG A 584 27.65 -45.43 3.38
N VAL A 585 27.27 -44.15 3.52
CA VAL A 585 25.96 -43.70 3.98
C VAL A 585 25.39 -42.80 2.90
N SER A 586 24.18 -43.10 2.44
CA SER A 586 23.55 -42.38 1.33
C SER A 586 24.46 -42.19 0.10
N ASP A 587 25.14 -43.27 -0.32
CA ASP A 587 26.11 -43.30 -1.42
C ASP A 587 27.39 -42.45 -1.25
N ARG A 588 27.52 -41.73 -0.13
CA ARG A 588 28.75 -41.02 0.27
C ARG A 588 29.63 -41.90 1.15
N THR A 589 30.92 -41.97 0.84
CA THR A 589 31.90 -42.66 1.70
C THR A 589 32.14 -41.84 2.96
N VAL A 590 31.81 -42.39 4.13
CA VAL A 590 32.02 -41.73 5.42
C VAL A 590 33.21 -42.30 6.19
N ALA A 591 33.71 -43.47 5.81
CA ALA A 591 34.99 -44.00 6.28
C ALA A 591 35.60 -44.98 5.29
N THR A 592 36.93 -45.06 5.24
CA THR A 592 37.70 -46.01 4.42
C THR A 592 38.69 -46.78 5.28
N VAL A 593 38.84 -48.07 5.03
CA VAL A 593 39.90 -48.90 5.63
C VAL A 593 41.22 -48.60 4.91
N GLU A 594 42.16 -48.02 5.63
CA GLU A 594 43.51 -47.73 5.12
C GLU A 594 44.54 -48.78 5.53
N ASN A 595 44.33 -49.45 6.66
CA ASN A 595 45.23 -50.51 7.13
C ASN A 595 44.51 -51.58 7.94
N VAL A 596 44.98 -52.84 7.85
CA VAL A 596 44.41 -53.97 8.61
C VAL A 596 45.52 -54.84 9.19
N ALA A 597 45.41 -55.16 10.48
CA ALA A 597 46.18 -56.21 11.13
C ALA A 597 45.27 -57.17 11.90
N VAL A 598 45.49 -58.48 11.74
CA VAL A 598 44.64 -59.52 12.31
C VAL A 598 45.47 -60.45 13.18
N TYR A 599 44.99 -60.76 14.39
CA TYR A 599 45.66 -61.62 15.35
C TYR A 599 44.73 -62.71 15.89
N GLY A 600 45.28 -63.90 16.14
CA GLY A 600 44.57 -64.98 16.81
C GLY A 600 44.29 -64.66 18.28
N THR A 601 43.12 -65.10 18.78
CA THR A 601 42.75 -64.99 20.19
C THR A 601 42.82 -66.36 20.88
N SER A 602 42.44 -66.43 22.15
CA SER A 602 42.30 -67.71 22.85
C SER A 602 41.11 -68.54 22.36
N ASN A 603 40.19 -67.94 21.62
CA ASN A 603 39.11 -68.65 20.94
C ASN A 603 39.45 -68.71 19.44
N PRO A 604 39.65 -69.90 18.84
CA PRO A 604 40.03 -70.02 17.43
C PRO A 604 38.99 -69.45 16.46
N ASP A 605 37.71 -69.39 16.86
CA ASP A 605 36.62 -68.83 16.07
C ASP A 605 36.54 -67.29 16.15
N ARG A 606 37.43 -66.67 16.94
CA ARG A 606 37.47 -65.22 17.17
C ARG A 606 38.85 -64.66 16.89
N LYS A 607 38.90 -63.57 16.15
CA LYS A 607 40.14 -62.86 15.79
C LYS A 607 40.09 -61.44 16.31
N ARG A 608 41.22 -60.93 16.79
CA ARG A 608 41.38 -59.51 17.13
C ARG A 608 41.84 -58.77 15.90
N VAL A 609 41.11 -57.75 15.50
CA VAL A 609 41.46 -56.88 14.38
C VAL A 609 41.92 -55.52 14.91
N TYR A 610 42.90 -54.94 14.22
CA TYR A 610 43.25 -53.53 14.29
C TYR A 610 43.03 -52.97 12.90
N VAL A 611 42.17 -51.95 12.80
CA VAL A 611 41.75 -51.38 11.52
C VAL A 611 42.05 -49.89 11.56
N GLY A 612 42.94 -49.44 10.69
CA GLY A 612 43.19 -48.02 10.43
C GLY A 612 42.08 -47.49 9.53
N LEU A 613 41.32 -46.51 10.02
CA LEU A 613 40.20 -45.90 9.32
C LEU A 613 40.51 -44.43 9.05
N SER A 614 40.35 -44.00 7.80
CA SER A 614 40.20 -42.58 7.46
C SER A 614 38.71 -42.24 7.51
N VAL A 615 38.30 -41.37 8.43
CA VAL A 615 36.88 -41.10 8.77
C VAL A 615 36.49 -39.66 8.41
N GLU A 616 35.40 -39.48 7.67
CA GLU A 616 34.79 -38.16 7.43
C GLU A 616 33.92 -37.75 8.63
N ALA A 617 34.36 -36.74 9.37
CA ALA A 617 33.69 -36.24 10.57
C ALA A 617 33.38 -34.75 10.47
N LEU A 618 32.31 -34.33 11.14
CA LEU A 618 31.97 -32.91 11.30
C LEU A 618 32.98 -32.25 12.24
N GLY A 619 33.75 -31.29 11.73
CA GLY A 619 34.79 -30.56 12.44
C GLY A 619 34.28 -29.46 13.38
N TYR A 620 32.98 -29.41 13.65
CA TYR A 620 32.40 -28.40 14.52
C TYR A 620 32.57 -28.72 16.00
N GLY A 621 33.26 -27.85 16.73
CA GLY A 621 33.47 -27.95 18.18
C GLY A 621 34.94 -28.16 18.53
N GLU A 622 35.21 -28.59 19.76
CA GLU A 622 36.60 -28.86 20.20
C GLU A 622 37.19 -30.12 19.54
N ARG A 623 36.33 -31.05 19.08
CA ARG A 623 36.73 -32.34 18.51
C ARG A 623 35.80 -32.73 17.35
N PRO A 624 36.33 -33.31 16.25
CA PRO A 624 35.52 -33.81 15.15
C PRO A 624 34.51 -34.88 15.61
N GLN A 625 33.30 -34.88 15.06
CA GLN A 625 32.23 -35.81 15.38
C GLN A 625 31.84 -36.69 14.19
N PHE A 626 31.80 -38.01 14.39
CA PHE A 626 31.29 -38.97 13.42
C PHE A 626 29.80 -39.24 13.64
N GLY A 627 28.93 -38.51 12.94
CA GLY A 627 27.50 -38.51 13.22
C GLY A 627 27.16 -37.94 14.61
N ALA A 628 26.00 -38.31 15.16
CA ALA A 628 25.60 -37.79 16.47
C ALA A 628 26.28 -38.51 17.64
N ASN A 629 26.86 -37.72 18.53
CA ASN A 629 27.40 -38.17 19.83
C ASN A 629 28.58 -39.15 19.74
N ASN A 630 29.28 -39.24 18.60
CA ASN A 630 30.53 -39.98 18.51
C ASN A 630 31.70 -39.00 18.28
N PRO A 631 32.17 -38.31 19.33
CA PRO A 631 33.39 -37.54 19.20
C PRO A 631 34.55 -38.50 18.89
N LEU A 632 35.43 -38.12 17.96
CA LEU A 632 36.59 -38.92 17.60
C LEU A 632 37.62 -38.84 18.72
N GLU A 633 37.51 -39.78 19.67
CA GLU A 633 38.30 -39.86 20.90
C GLU A 633 38.73 -41.29 21.24
N GLU A 634 39.93 -41.46 21.80
CA GLU A 634 40.36 -42.77 22.31
C GLU A 634 39.36 -43.31 23.34
N GLY A 635 38.95 -44.57 23.17
CA GLY A 635 37.97 -45.26 24.00
C GLY A 635 36.55 -45.26 23.44
N VAL A 636 36.20 -44.37 22.50
CA VAL A 636 34.90 -44.34 21.82
C VAL A 636 34.79 -45.48 20.80
N THR A 637 33.61 -46.10 20.69
CA THR A 637 33.34 -47.14 19.70
C THR A 637 32.79 -46.52 18.42
N LEU A 638 33.40 -46.85 17.29
CA LEU A 638 32.95 -46.46 15.97
C LEU A 638 32.34 -47.66 15.23
N PRO A 639 31.11 -47.53 14.70
CA PRO A 639 30.59 -48.50 13.77
C PRO A 639 31.28 -48.32 12.41
N PHE A 640 31.61 -49.43 11.76
CA PHE A 640 32.04 -49.46 10.38
C PHE A 640 31.28 -50.58 9.67
N ARG A 641 30.49 -50.22 8.64
CA ARG A 641 29.57 -51.14 7.95
C ARG A 641 29.84 -51.16 6.46
N THR A 642 29.87 -52.35 5.90
CA THR A 642 29.93 -52.58 4.45
C THR A 642 28.74 -53.43 4.03
N LEU A 643 28.66 -53.76 2.74
CA LEU A 643 27.67 -54.73 2.25
C LEU A 643 27.96 -56.17 2.71
N THR A 644 29.17 -56.44 3.22
CA THR A 644 29.64 -57.80 3.54
C THR A 644 29.85 -58.03 5.02
N TYR A 645 30.17 -57.00 5.82
CA TYR A 645 30.39 -57.12 7.25
C TYR A 645 30.12 -55.82 8.02
N GLU A 646 30.02 -55.94 9.34
CA GLU A 646 30.00 -54.83 10.30
C GLU A 646 31.03 -55.10 11.39
N LEU A 647 31.69 -54.04 11.85
CA LEU A 647 32.55 -54.04 13.03
C LEU A 647 32.24 -52.84 13.92
N ASN A 648 32.41 -52.99 15.23
CA ASN A 648 32.18 -51.96 16.23
C ASN A 648 33.50 -51.73 16.98
N GLY A 649 34.42 -51.04 16.33
CA GLY A 649 35.79 -50.90 16.79
C GLY A 649 35.95 -49.80 17.84
N GLN A 650 36.62 -50.10 18.95
CA GLN A 650 37.03 -49.08 19.91
C GLN A 650 38.26 -48.33 19.38
N ILE A 651 38.19 -47.00 19.31
CA ILE A 651 39.33 -46.14 18.96
C ILE A 651 40.42 -46.33 20.02
N VAL A 652 41.60 -46.78 19.60
CA VAL A 652 42.78 -46.95 20.46
C VAL A 652 43.89 -45.96 20.15
N ARG A 653 43.82 -45.28 19.00
CA ARG A 653 44.69 -44.16 18.64
C ARG A 653 43.95 -43.16 17.74
N LEU A 654 44.21 -41.88 17.97
CA LEU A 654 43.91 -40.79 17.04
C LEU A 654 45.14 -40.46 16.18
N ASP A 655 44.90 -39.84 15.02
CA ASP A 655 45.90 -39.39 14.05
C ASP A 655 46.88 -40.49 13.65
N ALA A 656 46.37 -41.73 13.54
CA ALA A 656 47.19 -42.89 13.26
C ALA A 656 46.38 -44.02 12.65
N LEU A 657 46.89 -44.59 11.57
CA LEU A 657 46.31 -45.74 10.86
C LEU A 657 46.94 -47.07 11.27
N GLU A 658 48.06 -47.04 12.01
CA GLU A 658 48.77 -48.25 12.44
C GLU A 658 48.98 -48.31 13.96
N GLN A 659 49.28 -49.51 14.47
CA GLN A 659 49.68 -49.72 15.87
C GLN A 659 51.03 -49.05 16.20
N ARG A 660 51.28 -48.77 17.49
CA ARG A 660 52.55 -48.17 17.95
C ARG A 660 53.74 -49.12 17.73
N GLY A 661 54.90 -48.54 17.39
CA GLY A 661 56.16 -49.26 17.13
C GLY A 661 56.33 -49.67 15.66
N GLN A 662 57.57 -50.00 15.26
CA GLN A 662 57.90 -50.56 13.95
C GLN A 662 57.78 -52.08 13.98
N ALA A 663 57.20 -52.67 12.93
CA ALA A 663 57.08 -54.12 12.81
C ALA A 663 58.46 -54.77 12.61
N THR A 664 58.78 -55.76 13.44
CA THR A 664 60.01 -56.56 13.36
C THR A 664 59.73 -57.98 13.85
N THR A 665 60.72 -58.88 13.71
CA THR A 665 60.63 -60.26 14.19
C THR A 665 61.57 -60.43 15.38
N ARG A 666 61.06 -60.95 16.50
CA ARG A 666 61.84 -61.35 17.68
C ARG A 666 61.80 -62.86 17.83
N THR A 667 62.96 -63.48 18.05
CA THR A 667 63.02 -64.87 18.50
C THR A 667 62.89 -64.89 20.01
N VAL A 668 61.94 -65.65 20.54
CA VAL A 668 61.67 -65.75 21.98
C VAL A 668 61.65 -67.20 22.40
N THR A 669 61.98 -67.45 23.67
CA THR A 669 61.75 -68.74 24.31
C THR A 669 60.47 -68.65 25.13
N LEU A 670 59.58 -69.62 24.91
CA LEU A 670 58.29 -69.75 25.57
C LEU A 670 58.24 -71.05 26.37
N GLU A 671 57.50 -71.04 27.47
CA GLU A 671 57.35 -72.21 28.34
C GLU A 671 55.89 -72.49 28.65
N MET A 672 55.51 -73.77 28.61
CA MET A 672 54.25 -74.28 29.16
C MET A 672 54.57 -75.32 30.23
N GLU A 673 54.33 -74.96 31.49
CA GLU A 673 54.58 -75.85 32.62
C GLU A 673 53.40 -76.78 32.90
N ASN A 674 53.70 -77.99 33.36
CA ASN A 674 52.76 -78.96 33.94
C ASN A 674 51.55 -79.28 33.04
N VAL A 675 51.78 -79.44 31.73
CA VAL A 675 50.73 -79.75 30.75
C VAL A 675 50.55 -81.26 30.55
N VAL A 676 49.32 -81.69 30.25
CA VAL A 676 49.04 -83.11 29.95
C VAL A 676 49.72 -83.54 28.64
N PRO A 677 50.13 -84.82 28.47
CA PRO A 677 50.84 -85.29 27.27
C PRO A 677 50.14 -84.96 25.94
N SER A 678 48.82 -85.15 25.85
CA SER A 678 48.06 -84.82 24.63
C SER A 678 48.13 -83.35 24.24
N ARG A 679 48.38 -82.45 25.21
CA ARG A 679 48.58 -81.03 24.96
C ARG A 679 50.01 -80.73 24.56
N ALA A 680 51.00 -81.36 25.19
CA ALA A 680 52.40 -81.25 24.82
C ALA A 680 52.63 -81.72 23.37
N ASP A 681 52.06 -82.88 23.02
CA ASP A 681 52.15 -83.48 21.68
C ASP A 681 51.41 -82.66 20.60
N SER A 682 50.53 -81.73 20.99
CA SER A 682 49.82 -80.88 20.02
C SER A 682 50.69 -79.77 19.42
N VAL A 683 51.86 -79.50 20.03
CA VAL A 683 52.74 -78.42 19.62
C VAL A 683 54.00 -78.97 18.96
N GLU A 684 54.23 -78.57 17.72
CA GLU A 684 55.30 -79.10 16.88
C GLU A 684 56.09 -77.97 16.22
N ALA A 685 57.37 -78.22 15.96
CA ALA A 685 58.21 -77.32 15.18
C ALA A 685 57.64 -77.17 13.75
N GLY A 686 57.72 -75.96 13.20
CA GLY A 686 57.17 -75.59 11.90
C GLY A 686 55.73 -75.10 11.93
N GLN A 687 55.01 -75.23 13.05
CA GLN A 687 53.68 -74.65 13.20
C GLN A 687 53.72 -73.12 13.16
N THR A 688 52.75 -72.51 12.49
CA THR A 688 52.65 -71.05 12.36
C THR A 688 51.29 -70.54 12.83
N GLU A 689 51.31 -69.35 13.41
CA GLU A 689 50.13 -68.50 13.45
C GLU A 689 50.17 -67.59 12.23
N THR A 690 49.24 -67.80 11.29
CA THR A 690 49.10 -66.98 10.08
C THR A 690 47.70 -66.39 10.05
N ASN A 691 47.59 -65.06 9.99
CA ASN A 691 46.32 -64.33 9.88
C ASN A 691 46.42 -63.31 8.75
N ALA A 692 45.37 -63.16 7.94
CA ALA A 692 45.34 -62.25 6.79
C ALA A 692 46.58 -62.35 5.87
N GLY A 693 47.12 -63.56 5.69
CA GLY A 693 48.33 -63.81 4.88
C GLY A 693 49.66 -63.44 5.54
N GLN A 694 49.65 -62.93 6.78
CA GLN A 694 50.85 -62.58 7.54
C GLN A 694 51.15 -63.62 8.62
N THR A 695 52.40 -64.07 8.71
CA THR A 695 52.86 -64.96 9.78
C THR A 695 53.20 -64.15 11.02
N ILE A 696 52.35 -64.28 12.04
CA ILE A 696 52.46 -63.58 13.33
C ILE A 696 53.40 -64.31 14.28
N ALA A 697 53.43 -65.65 14.21
CA ALA A 697 54.34 -66.46 14.99
C ALA A 697 54.73 -67.72 14.21
N GLN A 698 55.96 -68.18 14.38
CA GLN A 698 56.44 -69.46 13.87
C GLN A 698 57.18 -70.20 14.97
N VAL A 699 56.75 -71.42 15.27
CA VAL A 699 57.46 -72.30 16.19
C VAL A 699 58.66 -72.89 15.45
N ASN A 700 59.87 -72.56 15.88
CA ASN A 700 61.11 -73.00 15.24
C ASN A 700 61.61 -74.32 15.85
N ASP A 701 61.50 -74.46 17.18
CA ASP A 701 61.96 -75.65 17.93
C ASP A 701 61.02 -75.93 19.12
N VAL A 702 60.88 -77.22 19.48
CA VAL A 702 60.07 -77.67 20.62
C VAL A 702 60.83 -78.74 21.39
N THR A 703 61.00 -78.52 22.69
CA THR A 703 61.59 -79.47 23.64
C THR A 703 60.55 -79.85 24.69
N VAL A 704 60.33 -81.16 24.89
CA VAL A 704 59.35 -81.70 25.85
C VAL A 704 60.06 -82.54 26.91
N GLN A 705 59.86 -82.21 28.19
CA GLN A 705 60.47 -82.91 29.33
C GLN A 705 59.39 -83.32 30.36
N PRO A 706 59.61 -84.34 31.22
CA PRO A 706 58.73 -84.59 32.37
C PRO A 706 58.61 -83.33 33.25
N ALA A 707 57.39 -82.97 33.65
CA ALA A 707 57.18 -81.76 34.45
C ALA A 707 57.82 -81.87 35.83
N VAL A 708 58.32 -80.79 36.42
CA VAL A 708 58.85 -80.84 37.81
C VAL A 708 57.75 -80.48 38.81
N ILE A 709 57.55 -81.32 39.84
CA ILE A 709 56.65 -81.03 40.96
C ILE A 709 57.40 -80.93 42.28
N THR A 710 57.00 -79.94 43.07
CA THR A 710 57.50 -79.73 44.43
C THR A 710 56.54 -80.37 45.43
N LEU A 711 56.99 -81.42 46.10
CA LEU A 711 56.21 -82.15 47.09
C LEU A 711 56.73 -81.83 48.49
N THR A 712 55.82 -81.51 49.42
CA THR A 712 56.14 -81.40 50.84
C THR A 712 55.73 -82.70 51.54
N SER A 713 56.68 -83.37 52.20
CA SER A 713 56.39 -84.60 52.97
C SER A 713 55.61 -84.27 54.25
N GLU A 714 55.00 -85.28 54.88
CA GLU A 714 54.31 -85.12 56.18
C GLU A 714 55.22 -84.57 57.30
N ASP A 715 56.55 -84.73 57.15
CA ASP A 715 57.57 -84.20 58.07
C ASP A 715 58.01 -82.75 57.76
N GLY A 716 57.43 -82.11 56.73
CA GLY A 716 57.74 -80.73 56.32
C GLY A 716 58.96 -80.57 55.40
N ASN A 717 59.57 -81.65 54.91
CA ASN A 717 60.68 -81.58 53.94
C ASN A 717 60.16 -81.37 52.51
N ILE A 718 60.84 -80.52 51.74
CA ILE A 718 60.51 -80.20 50.35
C ILE A 718 61.39 -81.03 49.40
N TYR A 719 60.77 -81.72 48.44
CA TYR A 719 61.44 -82.50 47.39
C TYR A 719 60.95 -82.10 46.00
N GLU A 720 61.88 -81.92 45.07
CA GLU A 720 61.56 -81.86 43.64
C GLU A 720 61.55 -83.27 43.05
N ARG A 721 60.51 -83.59 42.29
CA ARG A 721 60.33 -84.88 41.60
C ARG A 721 59.76 -84.63 40.21
N GLU A 722 60.07 -85.52 39.28
CA GLU A 722 59.38 -85.55 37.99
C GLU A 722 57.92 -85.97 38.17
N HIS A 723 57.00 -85.27 37.52
CA HIS A 723 55.59 -85.59 37.46
C HIS A 723 55.43 -86.88 36.66
N PRO A 724 54.68 -87.88 37.15
CA PRO A 724 54.56 -89.18 36.48
C PRO A 724 53.80 -89.14 35.13
N VAL A 725 53.26 -87.99 34.72
CA VAL A 725 52.33 -87.87 33.58
C VAL A 725 52.56 -86.55 32.84
N ASN A 726 52.40 -85.42 33.53
CA ASN A 726 52.49 -84.11 32.91
C ASN A 726 53.91 -83.78 32.44
N LYS A 727 54.00 -82.84 31.51
CA LYS A 727 55.20 -82.43 30.79
C LYS A 727 55.40 -80.93 30.90
N ASP A 728 56.65 -80.50 30.90
CA ASP A 728 57.04 -79.11 30.65
C ASP A 728 57.46 -79.02 29.17
N VAL A 729 56.99 -77.98 28.48
CA VAL A 729 57.24 -77.75 27.06
C VAL A 729 57.93 -76.42 26.88
N THR A 730 59.16 -76.43 26.38
CA THR A 730 59.92 -75.24 26.02
C THR A 730 59.90 -75.08 24.50
N LEU A 731 59.56 -73.90 24.00
CA LEU A 731 59.44 -73.60 22.58
C LEU A 731 60.32 -72.42 22.22
N THR A 732 61.05 -72.52 21.11
CA THR A 732 61.69 -71.35 20.49
C THR A 732 60.79 -70.88 19.35
N ALA A 733 60.28 -69.65 19.41
CA ALA A 733 59.36 -69.12 18.41
C ALA A 733 59.83 -67.76 17.87
N ALA A 734 59.70 -67.56 16.57
CA ALA A 734 59.84 -66.25 15.94
C ALA A 734 58.48 -65.53 15.97
N LEU A 735 58.39 -64.42 16.70
CA LEU A 735 57.19 -63.61 16.83
C LEU A 735 57.32 -62.32 16.03
N GLN A 736 56.27 -61.98 15.29
CA GLN A 736 56.10 -60.64 14.74
C GLN A 736 55.66 -59.69 15.86
N VAL A 737 56.57 -58.80 16.24
CA VAL A 737 56.36 -57.80 17.28
C VAL A 737 56.39 -56.40 16.69
N ARG A 738 55.92 -55.42 17.46
CA ARG A 738 56.12 -54.00 17.15
C ARG A 738 56.95 -53.35 18.26
N GLU A 739 58.02 -52.68 17.87
CA GLU A 739 59.00 -52.13 18.81
C GLU A 739 59.12 -50.62 18.66
N ASP A 740 59.19 -49.94 19.80
CA ASP A 740 59.69 -48.58 19.92
C ASP A 740 60.91 -48.58 20.86
N ASP A 741 61.54 -47.42 21.07
CA ASP A 741 62.76 -47.29 21.90
C ASP A 741 62.63 -47.83 23.33
N ARG A 742 61.41 -48.13 23.80
CA ARG A 742 61.14 -48.49 25.21
C ARG A 742 60.28 -49.74 25.40
N THR A 743 59.62 -50.24 24.35
CA THR A 743 58.58 -51.27 24.51
C THR A 743 58.53 -52.22 23.30
N THR A 744 58.62 -53.51 23.58
CA THR A 744 58.23 -54.56 22.63
C THR A 744 56.76 -54.91 22.83
N ARG A 745 55.98 -54.91 21.76
CA ARG A 745 54.56 -55.27 21.78
C ARG A 745 54.26 -56.47 20.90
N PHE A 746 53.57 -57.47 21.44
CA PHE A 746 53.04 -58.60 20.70
C PHE A 746 51.52 -58.53 20.67
N LYS A 747 50.93 -58.58 19.48
CA LYS A 747 49.46 -58.45 19.25
C LYS A 747 48.84 -57.23 19.95
N GLY A 748 49.56 -56.11 19.94
CA GLY A 748 49.14 -54.83 20.54
C GLY A 748 49.35 -54.71 22.06
N ARG A 749 49.78 -55.77 22.75
CA ARG A 749 50.08 -55.74 24.19
C ARG A 749 51.58 -55.61 24.41
N ALA A 750 52.02 -54.77 25.36
CA ALA A 750 53.41 -54.77 25.81
C ALA A 750 53.74 -56.15 26.41
N VAL A 751 54.92 -56.67 26.10
CA VAL A 751 55.40 -57.96 26.60
C VAL A 751 56.79 -57.83 27.21
N GLN A 752 56.99 -58.52 28.32
CA GLN A 752 58.23 -58.69 29.07
C GLN A 752 58.45 -60.18 29.38
N GLU A 753 59.65 -60.54 29.84
CA GLU A 753 59.87 -61.87 30.44
C GLU A 753 58.94 -62.08 31.63
N GLY A 754 58.38 -63.27 31.74
CA GLY A 754 57.33 -63.64 32.68
C GLY A 754 55.90 -63.40 32.16
N ASP A 755 55.71 -62.67 31.05
CA ASP A 755 54.37 -62.44 30.50
C ASP A 755 53.84 -63.66 29.74
N SER A 756 52.53 -63.91 29.85
CA SER A 756 51.86 -64.98 29.13
C SER A 756 51.23 -64.50 27.81
N ILE A 757 51.59 -65.19 26.73
CA ILE A 757 51.07 -64.93 25.38
C ILE A 757 50.24 -66.09 24.86
N THR A 758 49.41 -65.81 23.86
CA THR A 758 48.58 -66.81 23.19
C THR A 758 49.00 -66.90 21.74
N LEU A 759 49.30 -68.13 21.29
CA LEU A 759 49.60 -68.44 19.90
C LEU A 759 48.51 -69.33 19.33
N ASP A 760 47.98 -68.95 18.18
CA ASP A 760 46.96 -69.71 17.46
C ASP A 760 47.61 -70.43 16.27
N LEU A 761 48.13 -71.63 16.52
CA LEU A 761 49.01 -72.37 15.61
C LEU A 761 48.25 -73.15 14.51
N GLY A 762 47.01 -72.74 14.22
CA GLY A 762 46.12 -73.35 13.24
C GLY A 762 45.48 -74.67 13.69
N VAL A 763 46.28 -75.63 14.17
CA VAL A 763 45.80 -76.93 14.67
C VAL A 763 45.53 -76.93 16.17
N THR A 764 46.13 -75.99 16.90
CA THR A 764 46.02 -75.87 18.36
C THR A 764 46.23 -74.41 18.76
N THR A 765 45.46 -73.91 19.73
CA THR A 765 45.71 -72.59 20.33
C THR A 765 46.39 -72.80 21.68
N ILE A 766 47.59 -72.26 21.90
CA ILE A 766 48.37 -72.43 23.14
C ILE A 766 48.50 -71.13 23.93
N ARG A 767 48.72 -71.27 25.24
CA ARG A 767 49.12 -70.18 26.12
C ARG A 767 50.45 -70.55 26.76
N ALA A 768 51.47 -69.72 26.57
CA ALA A 768 52.82 -69.97 27.04
C ALA A 768 53.40 -68.70 27.67
N THR A 769 54.31 -68.86 28.62
CA THR A 769 55.01 -67.78 29.32
C THR A 769 56.31 -67.47 28.60
N ILE A 770 56.61 -66.19 28.38
CA ILE A 770 57.89 -65.77 27.81
C ILE A 770 58.97 -65.91 28.87
N VAL A 771 59.99 -66.74 28.64
CA VAL A 771 61.12 -66.91 29.56
C VAL A 771 62.38 -66.18 29.10
N ASP A 772 62.49 -65.91 27.79
CA ASP A 772 63.55 -65.12 27.19
C ASP A 772 62.99 -64.36 25.97
N LEU A 773 63.18 -63.04 25.94
CA LEU A 773 62.74 -62.16 24.84
C LEU A 773 63.80 -61.99 23.74
N ASP A 774 65.03 -62.45 23.97
CA ASP A 774 66.20 -62.26 23.11
C ASP A 774 66.95 -63.59 22.88
N ALA A 775 66.20 -64.65 22.61
CA ALA A 775 66.75 -65.97 22.35
C ALA A 775 67.62 -65.96 21.07
N ALA A 776 68.88 -66.38 21.22
CA ALA A 776 69.90 -66.35 20.16
C ALA A 776 69.71 -67.40 19.05
#